data_AF-A0A5Q0GLE1-F1
#
_entry.id   AF-A0A5Q0GLE1-F1
#
_cell.length_a   1.000
_cell.length_b   1.000
_cell.length_c   1.000
_cell.angle_alpha   90.00
_cell.angle_beta   90.00
_cell.angle_gamma   90.00
#
_symmetry.space_group_name_H-M   'P 1'
#
loop_
_entity.id
_entity.type
_entity.pdbx_description
1 polymer ?
#
loop_
_entity_poly.entity_id
_entity_poly.type
_entity_poly.pdbx_seq_one_letter_code
_entity_poly.pdbx_strand_id
1 'polypeptide(L)'
;MRNWKQAIITQIVKWLTLLLPEGCQADIFAFQQQLELEQQNNTEIQLEILKVVKDAYIGLLKSIPTNLITFLEKLNPNYWTIQIYGTNYYPQALAQVETEFLKDYYNINHKSMQISGIALIIFYIILGVLDIWCLPEVKVTAWLIKLFVCFMLFLTTYLAFCPIVFNRYNQQIISFSLVTTVLGIILCMSLSRIDELGYHTYYGALLLIIFYTYLNSGLRFFNALIVSSILLFGYGVMNYVNQSTILDLHINNLRHFNNYFFLISSLIAGASASNLLERTIRLNFLIRYTISNSFLEFLNFFEFNKPEQFFENISKIRISPQILEKFLHQSFVSVPDTNFLYYKEGFLSKEKSLLKLPIKFKSEIEEAKIKSFKKYYAIMLFKKILSSTFQFVKGVFLWIQDINLIFIKKHYCSDYQKKLKKIERLFRLDYLQSSLISIRFASIYAFIFYGLFGLADIFCLPETKFVSIPIRIGVCITAMIWLLTSFFENFFKKFNQIIIVFVTLIASGGIIYMIASSRSTELGYTTYYAGLILVMFYIFLFSRLLFLNAMLVALFIVAGYGIIAVIYQNSLSSFQNTGLFINNTIFLAILCVVGSIACYLFEQNSRLDFLTRYTIAYKAQELLAYYEHTNPTPKELLDMINGIRHSPRKLQEFLTEILAFQSSKSGKN
;
A
#
# COMPACT_ATOMS: atom_id res chain seq x y z
N MET A 1 -48.39 11.11 9.78
CA MET A 1 -47.15 10.39 9.42
C MET A 1 -46.24 11.35 8.66
N ARG A 2 -45.12 11.78 9.25
CA ARG A 2 -44.18 12.70 8.60
C ARG A 2 -43.64 12.01 7.35
N ASN A 3 -43.78 12.65 6.19
CA ASN A 3 -43.48 12.04 4.89
C ASN A 3 -41.95 11.84 4.77
N TRP A 4 -41.44 10.68 5.20
CA TRP A 4 -40.01 10.40 5.28
C TRP A 4 -39.26 10.66 3.97
N LYS A 5 -39.92 10.43 2.83
CA LYS A 5 -39.39 10.79 1.50
C LYS A 5 -39.08 12.28 1.37
N GLN A 6 -39.97 13.14 1.84
CA GLN A 6 -39.78 14.60 1.79
C GLN A 6 -38.62 15.02 2.69
N ALA A 7 -38.55 14.51 3.92
CA ALA A 7 -37.47 14.82 4.84
C ALA A 7 -36.09 14.41 4.30
N ILE A 8 -36.01 13.24 3.64
CA ILE A 8 -34.78 12.75 3.00
C ILE A 8 -34.39 13.65 1.83
N ILE A 9 -35.32 13.98 0.94
CA ILE A 9 -35.04 14.84 -0.23
C ILE A 9 -34.58 16.23 0.22
N THR A 10 -35.29 16.85 1.17
CA THR A 10 -34.90 18.16 1.71
C THR A 10 -33.51 18.13 2.32
N GLN A 11 -33.16 17.06 3.04
CA GLN A 11 -31.83 16.91 3.63
C GLN A 11 -30.77 16.73 2.53
N ILE A 12 -31.00 15.88 1.53
CA ILE A 12 -30.07 15.68 0.41
C ILE A 12 -29.83 16.99 -0.35
N VAL A 13 -30.89 17.72 -0.68
CA VAL A 13 -30.82 19.00 -1.39
C VAL A 13 -29.98 19.99 -0.60
N LYS A 14 -30.27 20.14 0.70
CA LYS A 14 -29.51 21.02 1.60
C LYS A 14 -28.01 20.70 1.64
N TRP A 15 -27.67 19.41 1.61
CA TRP A 15 -26.27 18.98 1.64
C TRP A 15 -25.56 19.26 0.32
N LEU A 16 -26.25 19.03 -0.79
CA LEU A 16 -25.70 19.26 -2.12
C LEU A 16 -25.55 20.75 -2.43
N THR A 17 -26.46 21.62 -1.95
CA THR A 17 -26.32 23.08 -2.06
C THR A 17 -25.14 23.60 -1.26
N LEU A 18 -24.96 23.13 -0.02
CA LEU A 18 -23.87 23.55 0.89
C LEU A 18 -22.46 23.31 0.34
N LEU A 19 -22.31 22.39 -0.60
CA LEU A 19 -21.04 22.03 -1.22
C LEU A 19 -20.72 22.90 -2.45
N LEU A 20 -21.65 23.74 -2.90
CA LEU A 20 -21.41 24.70 -3.98
C LEU A 20 -20.73 25.98 -3.44
N PRO A 21 -20.00 26.74 -4.29
CA PRO A 21 -19.44 28.03 -3.91
C PRO A 21 -20.50 28.99 -3.36
N GLU A 22 -20.11 29.90 -2.46
CA GLU A 22 -21.04 30.83 -1.78
C GLU A 22 -21.95 31.62 -2.75
N GLY A 23 -21.44 31.99 -3.93
CA GLY A 23 -22.25 32.64 -4.98
C GLY A 23 -23.40 31.76 -5.48
N CYS A 24 -23.12 30.49 -5.79
CA CYS A 24 -24.16 29.54 -6.22
C CYS A 24 -25.15 29.21 -5.09
N GLN A 25 -24.70 29.21 -3.83
CA GLN A 25 -25.60 29.02 -2.69
C GLN A 25 -26.60 30.18 -2.57
N ALA A 26 -26.13 31.41 -2.75
CA ALA A 26 -26.97 32.60 -2.73
C ALA A 26 -28.01 32.57 -3.86
N ASP A 27 -27.60 32.20 -5.08
CA ASP A 27 -28.50 32.09 -6.23
C ASP A 27 -29.57 31.01 -6.03
N ILE A 28 -29.20 29.86 -5.47
CA ILE A 28 -30.14 28.77 -5.19
C ILE A 28 -31.10 29.15 -4.05
N PHE A 29 -30.63 29.88 -3.05
CA PHE A 29 -31.47 30.39 -1.97
C PHE A 29 -32.48 31.44 -2.47
N ALA A 30 -32.04 32.34 -3.37
CA ALA A 30 -32.92 33.30 -4.03
C ALA A 30 -33.98 32.60 -4.90
N PHE A 31 -33.59 31.57 -5.64
CA PHE A 31 -34.51 30.74 -6.44
C PHE A 31 -35.51 29.98 -5.56
N GLN A 32 -35.06 29.44 -4.42
CA GLN A 32 -35.93 28.80 -3.45
C GLN A 32 -36.97 29.78 -2.89
N GLN A 33 -36.59 31.01 -2.53
CA GLN A 33 -37.53 32.04 -2.09
C GLN A 33 -38.56 32.40 -3.17
N GLN A 34 -38.15 32.42 -4.44
CA GLN A 34 -39.05 32.68 -5.56
C GLN A 34 -40.10 31.56 -5.74
N LEU A 35 -39.69 30.30 -5.63
CA LEU A 35 -40.60 29.15 -5.69
C LEU A 35 -41.55 29.05 -4.49
N GLU A 36 -41.08 29.47 -3.30
CA GLU A 36 -41.92 29.57 -2.10
C GLU A 36 -43.02 30.64 -2.24
N LEU A 37 -42.76 31.73 -2.98
CA LEU A 37 -43.74 32.77 -3.29
C LEU A 37 -44.79 32.32 -4.32
N GLU A 38 -44.48 31.35 -5.17
CA GLU A 38 -45.38 30.77 -6.19
C GLU A 38 -46.35 29.71 -5.63
N GLN A 39 -46.42 29.52 -4.31
CA GLN A 39 -47.29 28.55 -3.61
C GLN A 39 -47.15 27.09 -4.11
N GLN A 40 -45.96 26.69 -4.57
CA GLN A 40 -45.70 25.30 -4.94
C GLN A 40 -45.63 24.37 -3.72
N ASN A 41 -45.94 23.09 -3.95
CA ASN A 41 -45.85 22.08 -2.89
C ASN A 41 -44.38 21.91 -2.45
N ASN A 42 -44.13 21.79 -1.16
CA ASN A 42 -42.77 21.77 -0.59
C ASN A 42 -41.94 20.55 -1.06
N THR A 43 -42.55 19.50 -1.61
CA THR A 43 -41.84 18.41 -2.33
C THR A 43 -41.41 18.78 -3.75
N GLU A 44 -42.22 19.57 -4.46
CA GLU A 44 -41.94 20.00 -5.84
C GLU A 44 -40.83 21.05 -5.84
N ILE A 45 -40.87 21.99 -4.89
CA ILE A 45 -39.80 22.97 -4.64
C ILE A 45 -38.45 22.28 -4.49
N GLN A 46 -38.37 21.24 -3.65
CA GLN A 46 -37.12 20.52 -3.40
C GLN A 46 -36.63 19.71 -4.61
N LEU A 47 -37.54 19.21 -5.46
CA LEU A 47 -37.17 18.52 -6.69
C LEU A 47 -36.64 19.49 -7.76
N GLU A 48 -37.22 20.68 -7.87
CA GLU A 48 -36.72 21.73 -8.76
C GLU A 48 -35.37 22.26 -8.30
N ILE A 49 -35.19 22.50 -6.99
CA ILE A 49 -33.88 22.88 -6.44
C ILE A 49 -32.85 21.78 -6.71
N LEU A 50 -33.20 20.49 -6.59
CA LEU A 50 -32.27 19.40 -6.90
C LEU A 50 -31.80 19.41 -8.35
N LYS A 51 -32.66 19.80 -9.31
CA LYS A 51 -32.28 19.96 -10.73
C LYS A 51 -31.29 21.11 -10.89
N VAL A 52 -31.59 22.28 -10.32
CA VAL A 52 -30.71 23.46 -10.38
C VAL A 52 -29.35 23.17 -9.74
N VAL A 53 -29.34 22.50 -8.59
CA VAL A 53 -28.11 22.03 -7.93
C VAL A 53 -27.31 21.10 -8.84
N LYS A 54 -27.97 20.12 -9.46
CA LYS A 54 -27.33 19.21 -10.42
C LYS A 54 -26.71 19.96 -11.60
N ASP A 55 -27.43 20.93 -12.16
CA ASP A 55 -26.94 21.74 -13.28
C ASP A 55 -25.78 22.65 -12.86
N ALA A 56 -25.80 23.20 -11.64
CA ALA A 56 -24.67 23.94 -11.07
C ALA A 56 -23.41 23.04 -10.97
N TYR A 57 -23.54 21.80 -10.50
CA TYR A 57 -22.43 20.84 -10.51
C TYR A 57 -21.93 20.50 -11.92
N ILE A 58 -22.83 20.37 -12.90
CA ILE A 58 -22.45 20.14 -14.30
C ILE A 58 -21.69 21.36 -14.86
N GLY A 59 -22.14 22.58 -14.54
CA GLY A 59 -21.43 23.81 -14.90
C GLY A 59 -20.04 23.88 -14.27
N LEU A 60 -19.92 23.49 -13.00
CA LEU A 60 -18.66 23.43 -12.26
C LEU A 60 -17.71 22.35 -12.81
N LEU A 61 -18.25 21.23 -13.28
CA LEU A 61 -17.48 20.20 -14.00
C LEU A 61 -16.99 20.70 -15.37
N LYS A 62 -17.78 21.53 -16.06
CA LYS A 62 -17.41 22.13 -17.36
C LYS A 62 -16.40 23.28 -17.22
N SER A 63 -16.34 23.95 -16.07
CA SER A 63 -15.36 25.00 -15.77
C SER A 63 -14.00 24.46 -15.34
N ILE A 64 -13.83 23.13 -15.27
CA ILE A 64 -12.55 22.51 -14.95
C ILE A 64 -11.51 22.89 -16.02
N PRO A 65 -10.35 23.44 -15.62
CA PRO A 65 -9.29 23.80 -16.55
C PRO A 65 -8.87 22.61 -17.41
N THR A 66 -8.62 22.83 -18.70
CA THR A 66 -8.12 21.80 -19.64
C THR A 66 -6.83 21.13 -19.14
N ASN A 67 -5.98 21.87 -18.43
CA ASN A 67 -4.78 21.32 -17.76
C ASN A 67 -5.11 20.27 -16.68
N LEU A 68 -6.25 20.40 -15.98
CA LEU A 68 -6.69 19.41 -15.00
C LEU A 68 -7.28 18.18 -15.68
N ILE A 69 -7.99 18.35 -16.79
CA ILE A 69 -8.53 17.24 -17.59
C ILE A 69 -7.37 16.36 -18.12
N THR A 70 -6.37 16.97 -18.74
CA THR A 70 -5.18 16.24 -19.22
C THR A 70 -4.39 15.59 -18.08
N PHE A 71 -4.35 16.20 -16.90
CA PHE A 71 -3.77 15.59 -15.71
C PHE A 71 -4.58 14.37 -15.24
N LEU A 72 -5.91 14.47 -15.18
CA LEU A 72 -6.81 13.37 -14.79
C LEU A 72 -6.73 12.19 -15.78
N GLU A 73 -6.63 12.47 -17.08
CA GLU A 73 -6.37 11.46 -18.10
C GLU A 73 -5.04 10.74 -17.85
N LYS A 74 -3.97 11.51 -17.60
CA LYS A 74 -2.66 10.95 -17.23
C LYS A 74 -2.70 10.24 -15.88
N LEU A 75 -3.68 10.51 -15.02
CA LEU A 75 -3.84 9.90 -13.71
C LEU A 75 -4.49 8.51 -13.82
N ASN A 76 -5.27 8.26 -14.87
CA ASN A 76 -5.89 6.96 -15.14
C ASN A 76 -4.82 5.84 -15.26
N PRO A 77 -4.90 4.76 -14.46
CA PRO A 77 -3.98 3.63 -14.58
C PRO A 77 -3.99 2.99 -15.98
N ASN A 78 -5.09 3.11 -16.73
CA ASN A 78 -5.24 2.58 -18.08
C ASN A 78 -4.68 3.50 -19.18
N TYR A 79 -4.08 4.63 -18.81
CA TYR A 79 -3.59 5.64 -19.76
C TYR A 79 -2.70 5.05 -20.86
N TRP A 80 -1.71 4.24 -20.49
CA TRP A 80 -0.79 3.63 -21.46
C TRP A 80 -1.46 2.63 -22.38
N THR A 81 -2.39 1.81 -21.88
CA THR A 81 -3.16 0.88 -22.73
C THR A 81 -3.97 1.65 -23.77
N ILE A 82 -4.61 2.75 -23.35
CA ILE A 82 -5.39 3.63 -24.24
C ILE A 82 -4.47 4.29 -25.27
N GLN A 83 -3.27 4.72 -24.88
CA GLN A 83 -2.31 5.32 -25.81
C GLN A 83 -1.73 4.31 -26.81
N ILE A 84 -1.47 3.08 -26.39
CA ILE A 84 -0.87 2.03 -27.24
C ILE A 84 -1.92 1.43 -28.19
N TYR A 85 -3.11 1.10 -27.68
CA TYR A 85 -4.14 0.36 -28.42
C TYR A 85 -5.32 1.22 -28.86
N GLY A 86 -5.51 2.43 -28.30
CA GLY A 86 -6.70 3.26 -28.57
C GLY A 86 -6.54 4.29 -29.68
N THR A 87 -5.32 4.66 -30.07
CA THR A 87 -5.07 5.65 -31.14
C THR A 87 -4.86 5.02 -32.52
N ASN A 88 -4.39 3.76 -32.57
CA ASN A 88 -3.99 3.08 -33.81
C ASN A 88 -4.78 1.80 -34.14
N TYR A 89 -5.55 1.22 -33.20
CA TYR A 89 -6.34 -0.01 -33.40
C TYR A 89 -7.83 0.22 -33.15
N TYR A 90 -8.68 -0.57 -33.82
CA TYR A 90 -10.14 -0.54 -33.62
C TYR A 90 -10.52 -0.72 -32.13
N PRO A 91 -11.61 -0.10 -31.63
CA PRO A 91 -12.08 -0.18 -30.23
C PRO A 91 -12.18 -1.61 -29.67
N GLN A 92 -12.35 -2.60 -30.55
CA GLN A 92 -12.41 -4.02 -30.25
C GLN A 92 -11.10 -4.57 -29.65
N ALA A 93 -9.94 -4.11 -30.13
CA ALA A 93 -8.63 -4.55 -29.62
C ALA A 93 -8.40 -4.08 -28.18
N LEU A 94 -8.74 -2.81 -27.89
CA LEU A 94 -8.67 -2.27 -26.54
C LEU A 94 -9.59 -3.03 -25.57
N ALA A 95 -10.81 -3.36 -26.01
CA ALA A 95 -11.74 -4.14 -25.23
C ALA A 95 -11.18 -5.55 -24.92
N GLN A 96 -10.59 -6.22 -25.92
CA GLN A 96 -9.98 -7.53 -25.74
C GLN A 96 -8.82 -7.51 -24.73
N VAL A 97 -7.90 -6.55 -24.86
CA VAL A 97 -6.76 -6.38 -23.94
C VAL A 97 -7.24 -6.15 -22.51
N GLU A 98 -8.27 -5.31 -22.31
CA GLU A 98 -8.84 -5.09 -20.97
C GLU A 98 -9.51 -6.37 -20.43
N THR A 99 -10.22 -7.15 -21.25
CA THR A 99 -10.82 -8.41 -20.78
C THR A 99 -9.77 -9.43 -20.32
N GLU A 100 -8.66 -9.57 -21.05
CA GLU A 100 -7.56 -10.45 -20.66
C GLU A 100 -6.84 -9.93 -19.42
N PHE A 101 -6.65 -8.60 -19.32
CA PHE A 101 -6.08 -7.97 -18.12
C PHE A 101 -6.92 -8.27 -16.88
N LEU A 102 -8.24 -8.13 -16.97
CA LEU A 102 -9.14 -8.39 -15.82
C LEU A 102 -9.05 -9.83 -15.34
N LYS A 103 -8.94 -10.78 -16.28
CA LYS A 103 -8.78 -12.20 -15.98
C LYS A 103 -7.42 -12.50 -15.34
N ASP A 104 -6.33 -11.94 -15.88
CA ASP A 104 -4.98 -12.07 -15.30
C ASP A 104 -4.92 -11.46 -13.88
N TYR A 105 -5.47 -10.25 -13.72
CA TYR A 105 -5.54 -9.56 -12.44
C TYR A 105 -6.31 -10.37 -11.39
N TYR A 106 -7.45 -10.96 -11.77
CA TYR A 106 -8.20 -11.85 -10.90
C TYR A 106 -7.37 -13.07 -10.49
N ASN A 107 -6.76 -13.77 -11.45
CA ASN A 107 -6.00 -14.99 -11.18
C ASN A 107 -4.80 -14.75 -10.25
N ILE A 108 -4.11 -13.63 -10.42
CA ILE A 108 -2.97 -13.25 -9.57
C ILE A 108 -3.44 -12.91 -8.15
N ASN A 109 -4.51 -12.13 -8.02
CA ASN A 109 -4.91 -11.55 -6.73
C ASN A 109 -5.98 -12.35 -5.98
N HIS A 110 -6.62 -13.35 -6.59
CA HIS A 110 -7.76 -14.07 -6.02
C HIS A 110 -7.50 -14.62 -4.61
N LYS A 111 -6.37 -15.32 -4.40
CA LYS A 111 -6.01 -15.84 -3.07
C LYS A 111 -5.79 -14.72 -2.06
N SER A 112 -5.16 -13.62 -2.48
CA SER A 112 -4.95 -12.45 -1.63
C SER A 112 -6.27 -11.79 -1.24
N MET A 113 -7.23 -11.68 -2.18
CA MET A 113 -8.56 -11.12 -1.94
C MET A 113 -9.39 -11.98 -0.96
N GLN A 114 -9.25 -13.30 -0.99
CA GLN A 114 -9.92 -14.20 -0.04
C GLN A 114 -9.35 -14.07 1.37
N ILE A 115 -8.01 -14.08 1.49
CA ILE A 115 -7.31 -13.92 2.76
C ILE A 115 -7.64 -12.54 3.36
N SER A 116 -7.75 -11.51 2.51
CA SER A 116 -8.10 -10.18 2.95
C SER A 116 -9.51 -10.16 3.55
N GLY A 117 -10.53 -10.72 2.87
CA GLY A 117 -11.89 -10.81 3.42
C GLY A 117 -11.97 -11.42 4.82
N ILE A 118 -11.21 -12.50 5.07
CA ILE A 118 -11.09 -13.11 6.41
C ILE A 118 -10.41 -12.16 7.40
N ALA A 119 -9.32 -11.51 7.00
CA ALA A 119 -8.62 -10.55 7.85
C ALA A 119 -9.50 -9.35 8.24
N LEU A 120 -10.40 -8.90 7.35
CA LEU A 120 -11.35 -7.83 7.63
C LEU A 120 -12.38 -8.24 8.70
N ILE A 121 -12.87 -9.49 8.66
CA ILE A 121 -13.76 -10.04 9.71
C ILE A 121 -13.03 -10.06 11.05
N ILE A 122 -11.80 -10.58 11.09
CA ILE A 122 -10.99 -10.67 12.32
C ILE A 122 -10.75 -9.26 12.89
N PHE A 123 -10.37 -8.31 12.05
CA PHE A 123 -10.21 -6.91 12.43
C PHE A 123 -11.48 -6.35 13.09
N TYR A 124 -12.64 -6.60 12.49
CA TYR A 124 -13.90 -6.09 12.98
C TYR A 124 -14.35 -6.74 14.29
N ILE A 125 -14.04 -8.04 14.49
CA ILE A 125 -14.23 -8.73 15.77
C ILE A 125 -13.34 -8.12 16.86
N ILE A 126 -12.08 -7.80 16.55
CA ILE A 126 -11.17 -7.13 17.50
C ILE A 126 -11.73 -5.75 17.90
N LEU A 127 -12.31 -5.00 16.96
CA LEU A 127 -13.04 -3.77 17.29
C LEU A 127 -14.21 -4.03 18.23
N GLY A 128 -14.94 -5.14 18.09
CA GLY A 128 -16.02 -5.51 19.02
C GLY A 128 -15.52 -5.77 20.44
N VAL A 129 -14.35 -6.42 20.58
CA VAL A 129 -13.69 -6.63 21.88
C VAL A 129 -13.24 -5.30 22.49
N LEU A 130 -12.75 -4.37 21.68
CA LEU A 130 -12.34 -3.03 22.11
C LEU A 130 -13.49 -2.21 22.73
N ASP A 131 -14.75 -2.45 22.33
CA ASP A 131 -15.90 -1.72 22.89
C ASP A 131 -16.05 -1.88 24.40
N ILE A 132 -15.49 -2.95 25.00
CA ILE A 132 -15.50 -3.15 26.46
C ILE A 132 -14.84 -1.97 27.18
N TRP A 133 -13.82 -1.37 26.57
CA TRP A 133 -13.13 -0.19 27.11
C TRP A 133 -13.56 1.10 26.40
N CYS A 134 -13.83 1.04 25.09
CA CYS A 134 -14.06 2.24 24.30
C CYS A 134 -15.51 2.74 24.33
N LEU A 135 -16.49 1.85 24.45
CA LEU A 135 -17.93 2.14 24.41
C LEU A 135 -18.68 1.38 25.53
N PRO A 136 -18.35 1.60 26.82
CA PRO A 136 -18.91 0.81 27.91
C PRO A 136 -20.43 1.01 28.10
N GLU A 137 -20.93 2.22 27.84
CA GLU A 137 -22.34 2.57 28.06
C GLU A 137 -23.21 2.13 26.88
N VAL A 138 -22.72 2.36 25.66
CA VAL A 138 -23.41 2.09 24.39
C VAL A 138 -23.03 0.71 23.83
N LYS A 139 -22.42 -0.15 24.65
CA LYS A 139 -21.86 -1.45 24.26
C LYS A 139 -22.87 -2.35 23.55
N VAL A 140 -24.08 -2.46 24.09
CA VAL A 140 -25.10 -3.39 23.57
C VAL A 140 -25.53 -2.98 22.16
N THR A 141 -25.82 -1.70 21.95
CA THR A 141 -26.19 -1.16 20.64
C THR A 141 -25.03 -1.22 19.65
N ALA A 142 -23.80 -0.92 20.09
CA ALA A 142 -22.61 -1.06 19.27
C ALA A 142 -22.39 -2.53 18.84
N TRP A 143 -22.57 -3.49 19.75
CA TRP A 143 -22.45 -4.92 19.44
C TRP A 143 -23.54 -5.42 18.50
N LEU A 144 -24.78 -4.92 18.60
CA LEU A 144 -25.85 -5.24 17.65
C LEU A 144 -25.51 -4.76 16.23
N ILE A 145 -25.02 -3.52 16.10
CA ILE A 145 -24.54 -2.98 14.82
C ILE A 145 -23.40 -3.85 14.29
N LYS A 146 -22.44 -4.19 15.15
CA LYS A 146 -21.28 -4.98 14.75
C LYS A 146 -21.63 -6.40 14.34
N LEU A 147 -22.59 -7.04 14.99
CA LEU A 147 -23.07 -8.37 14.62
C LEU A 147 -23.71 -8.35 13.23
N PHE A 148 -24.53 -7.32 12.93
CA PHE A 148 -25.09 -7.13 11.60
C PHE A 148 -24.00 -6.94 10.53
N VAL A 149 -23.00 -6.11 10.81
CA VAL A 149 -21.88 -5.88 9.87
C VAL A 149 -21.04 -7.15 9.71
N CYS A 150 -20.72 -7.87 10.79
CA CYS A 150 -20.04 -9.16 10.73
C CYS A 150 -20.79 -10.18 9.86
N PHE A 151 -22.11 -10.23 9.96
CA PHE A 151 -22.94 -11.09 9.10
C PHE A 151 -22.78 -10.71 7.62
N MET A 152 -22.84 -9.42 7.29
CA MET A 152 -22.62 -8.95 5.92
C MET A 152 -21.20 -9.26 5.42
N LEU A 153 -20.19 -9.10 6.28
CA LEU A 153 -18.80 -9.43 5.96
C LEU A 153 -18.60 -10.92 5.74
N PHE A 154 -19.24 -11.78 6.54
CA PHE A 154 -19.23 -13.22 6.36
C PHE A 154 -19.86 -13.60 5.02
N LEU A 155 -21.01 -13.01 4.67
CA LEU A 155 -21.67 -13.24 3.39
C LEU A 155 -20.78 -12.81 2.21
N THR A 156 -20.18 -11.62 2.25
CA THR A 156 -19.29 -11.16 1.17
C THR A 156 -18.03 -12.00 1.05
N THR A 157 -17.48 -12.46 2.19
CA THR A 157 -16.29 -13.32 2.20
C THR A 157 -16.62 -14.71 1.69
N TYR A 158 -17.79 -15.26 2.05
CA TYR A 158 -18.30 -16.50 1.48
C TYR A 158 -18.45 -16.40 -0.04
N LEU A 159 -19.02 -15.30 -0.55
CA LEU A 159 -19.09 -15.05 -1.99
C LEU A 159 -17.71 -15.00 -2.65
N ALA A 160 -16.66 -14.57 -1.94
CA ALA A 160 -15.29 -14.60 -2.44
C ALA A 160 -14.72 -16.01 -2.64
N PHE A 161 -15.31 -17.03 -2.00
CA PHE A 161 -14.99 -18.44 -2.23
C PHE A 161 -15.83 -19.08 -3.35
N CYS A 162 -16.85 -18.39 -3.85
CA CYS A 162 -17.70 -18.86 -4.96
C CYS A 162 -17.13 -18.39 -6.31
N PRO A 163 -16.41 -19.23 -7.08
CA PRO A 163 -15.60 -18.77 -8.21
C PRO A 163 -16.45 -18.17 -9.34
N ILE A 164 -17.65 -18.71 -9.55
CA ILE A 164 -18.56 -18.32 -10.63
C ILE A 164 -19.02 -16.86 -10.46
N VAL A 165 -19.47 -16.51 -9.25
CA VAL A 165 -19.96 -15.16 -8.94
C VAL A 165 -18.79 -14.20 -8.77
N PHE A 166 -17.75 -14.62 -8.06
CA PHE A 166 -16.65 -13.74 -7.69
C PHE A 166 -15.79 -13.33 -8.90
N ASN A 167 -15.59 -14.21 -9.89
CA ASN A 167 -14.86 -13.84 -11.10
C ASN A 167 -15.47 -12.65 -11.84
N ARG A 168 -16.81 -12.52 -11.81
CA ARG A 168 -17.53 -11.42 -12.47
C ARG A 168 -17.70 -10.17 -11.60
N TYR A 169 -17.91 -10.37 -10.29
CA TYR A 169 -18.33 -9.30 -9.37
C TYR A 169 -17.34 -9.00 -8.23
N ASN A 170 -16.08 -9.46 -8.32
CA ASN A 170 -15.08 -9.30 -7.25
C ASN A 170 -14.99 -7.86 -6.70
N GLN A 171 -14.85 -6.88 -7.60
CA GLN A 171 -14.68 -5.48 -7.23
C GLN A 171 -15.90 -4.91 -6.51
N GLN A 172 -17.12 -5.26 -6.95
CA GLN A 172 -18.35 -4.80 -6.30
C GLN A 172 -18.52 -5.46 -4.93
N ILE A 173 -18.25 -6.76 -4.81
CA ILE A 173 -18.36 -7.51 -3.55
C ILE A 173 -17.40 -6.95 -2.50
N ILE A 174 -16.14 -6.73 -2.87
CA ILE A 174 -15.12 -6.14 -1.97
C ILE A 174 -15.46 -4.69 -1.63
N SER A 175 -15.96 -3.90 -2.58
CA SER A 175 -16.38 -2.52 -2.30
C SER A 175 -17.55 -2.48 -1.31
N PHE A 176 -18.52 -3.38 -1.47
CA PHE A 176 -19.66 -3.50 -0.56
C PHE A 176 -19.22 -3.91 0.86
N SER A 177 -18.30 -4.87 0.99
CA SER A 177 -17.78 -5.28 2.30
C SER A 177 -17.05 -4.14 3.02
N LEU A 178 -16.30 -3.31 2.29
CA LEU A 178 -15.61 -2.17 2.86
C LEU A 178 -16.56 -1.03 3.23
N VAL A 179 -17.51 -0.68 2.35
CA VAL A 179 -18.51 0.35 2.64
C VAL A 179 -19.37 -0.04 3.85
N THR A 180 -19.81 -1.29 3.95
CA THR A 180 -20.56 -1.78 5.12
C THR A 180 -19.74 -1.69 6.42
N THR A 181 -18.44 -2.03 6.36
CA THR A 181 -17.51 -1.85 7.49
C THR A 181 -17.42 -0.40 7.93
N VAL A 182 -17.19 0.50 6.98
CA VAL A 182 -17.06 1.95 7.20
C VAL A 182 -18.32 2.53 7.82
N LEU A 183 -19.49 2.25 7.22
CA LEU A 183 -20.77 2.71 7.73
C LEU A 183 -21.04 2.16 9.13
N GLY A 184 -20.69 0.91 9.40
CA GLY A 184 -20.81 0.32 10.74
C GLY A 184 -19.98 1.04 11.80
N ILE A 185 -18.72 1.39 11.49
CA ILE A 185 -17.86 2.15 12.40
C ILE A 185 -18.42 3.56 12.62
N ILE A 186 -18.83 4.24 11.55
CA ILE A 186 -19.39 5.60 11.61
C ILE A 186 -20.70 5.62 12.42
N LEU A 187 -21.56 4.61 12.25
CA LEU A 187 -22.80 4.48 13.04
C LEU A 187 -22.49 4.26 14.53
N CYS A 188 -21.50 3.43 14.87
CA CYS A 188 -21.07 3.25 16.25
C CYS A 188 -20.57 4.58 16.85
N MET A 189 -19.76 5.34 16.11
CA MET A 189 -19.30 6.67 16.53
C MET A 189 -20.45 7.66 16.66
N SER A 190 -21.41 7.65 15.74
CA SER A 190 -22.52 8.59 15.75
C SER A 190 -23.46 8.39 16.94
N LEU A 191 -23.61 7.14 17.42
CA LEU A 191 -24.50 6.80 18.52
C LEU A 191 -23.79 6.76 19.88
N SER A 192 -22.46 6.75 19.89
CA SER A 192 -21.66 6.81 21.12
C SER A 192 -21.80 8.16 21.84
N ARG A 193 -21.70 8.14 23.16
CA ARG A 193 -21.73 9.37 23.95
C ARG A 193 -20.39 10.12 23.85
N ILE A 194 -20.41 11.43 24.04
CA ILE A 194 -19.23 12.31 23.88
C ILE A 194 -18.14 12.00 24.92
N ASP A 195 -18.53 11.54 26.11
CA ASP A 195 -17.63 11.12 27.19
C ASP A 195 -16.96 9.77 26.93
N GLU A 196 -17.54 8.95 26.04
CA GLU A 196 -16.96 7.66 25.68
C GLU A 196 -15.74 7.83 24.77
N LEU A 197 -14.73 7.00 25.01
CA LEU A 197 -13.48 7.06 24.26
C LEU A 197 -13.69 6.79 22.75
N GLY A 198 -14.57 5.83 22.43
CA GLY A 198 -14.84 5.37 21.07
C GLY A 198 -15.38 6.47 20.16
N TYR A 199 -16.12 7.45 20.69
CA TYR A 199 -16.59 8.62 19.94
C TYR A 199 -15.42 9.39 19.31
N HIS A 200 -14.28 9.42 20.00
CA HIS A 200 -13.12 10.21 19.59
C HIS A 200 -11.99 9.39 18.98
N THR A 201 -11.86 8.10 19.30
CA THR A 201 -10.72 7.28 18.86
C THR A 201 -11.01 6.41 17.65
N TYR A 202 -12.28 6.11 17.34
CA TYR A 202 -12.61 5.20 16.23
C TYR A 202 -12.36 5.79 14.82
N TYR A 203 -12.03 7.08 14.72
CA TYR A 203 -11.42 7.61 13.48
C TYR A 203 -10.10 6.89 13.14
N GLY A 204 -9.37 6.38 14.14
CA GLY A 204 -8.20 5.54 13.94
C GLY A 204 -8.53 4.22 13.24
N ALA A 205 -9.70 3.64 13.52
CA ALA A 205 -10.18 2.47 12.78
C ALA A 205 -10.51 2.82 11.32
N LEU A 206 -11.07 4.02 11.07
CA LEU A 206 -11.28 4.51 9.70
C LEU A 206 -9.95 4.68 8.95
N LEU A 207 -8.90 5.19 9.60
CA LEU A 207 -7.54 5.22 9.00
C LEU A 207 -7.08 3.82 8.61
N LEU A 208 -7.22 2.82 9.49
CA LEU A 208 -6.86 1.44 9.16
C LEU A 208 -7.67 0.87 7.99
N ILE A 209 -8.94 1.24 7.85
CA ILE A 209 -9.75 0.85 6.69
C ILE A 209 -9.25 1.53 5.41
N ILE A 210 -8.83 2.79 5.44
CA ILE A 210 -8.19 3.45 4.28
C ILE A 210 -6.94 2.67 3.88
N PHE A 211 -6.07 2.32 4.84
CA PHE A 211 -4.89 1.49 4.57
C PHE A 211 -5.26 0.19 3.87
N TYR A 212 -6.21 -0.51 4.47
CA TYR A 212 -6.62 -1.83 4.05
C TYR A 212 -7.23 -1.79 2.65
N THR A 213 -8.03 -0.75 2.36
CA THR A 213 -8.66 -0.50 1.06
C THR A 213 -7.62 -0.37 -0.04
N TYR A 214 -6.54 0.39 0.17
CA TYR A 214 -5.54 0.62 -0.88
C TYR A 214 -4.48 -0.48 -1.01
N LEU A 215 -4.30 -1.32 0.02
CA LEU A 215 -3.14 -2.18 0.11
C LEU A 215 -3.48 -3.68 0.03
N ASN A 216 -4.46 -4.14 0.81
CA ASN A 216 -4.75 -5.59 0.94
C ASN A 216 -6.07 -6.02 0.31
N SER A 217 -6.99 -5.09 0.04
CA SER A 217 -8.32 -5.44 -0.44
C SER A 217 -8.31 -6.08 -1.83
N GLY A 218 -7.35 -5.74 -2.69
CA GLY A 218 -7.35 -6.10 -4.12
C GLY A 218 -8.30 -5.23 -4.95
N LEU A 219 -8.81 -4.12 -4.41
CA LEU A 219 -9.55 -3.15 -5.19
C LEU A 219 -8.64 -2.42 -6.19
N ARG A 220 -9.19 -2.18 -7.37
CA ARG A 220 -8.61 -1.28 -8.36
C ARG A 220 -8.72 0.17 -7.89
N PHE A 221 -7.82 1.01 -8.37
CA PHE A 221 -7.63 2.39 -7.96
C PHE A 221 -8.94 3.20 -7.89
N PHE A 222 -9.76 3.17 -8.93
CA PHE A 222 -11.01 3.92 -8.96
C PHE A 222 -12.04 3.42 -7.95
N ASN A 223 -12.16 2.09 -7.75
CA ASN A 223 -13.08 1.55 -6.75
C ASN A 223 -12.62 1.89 -5.33
N ALA A 224 -11.31 1.78 -5.08
CA ALA A 224 -10.70 2.16 -3.81
C ALA A 224 -10.90 3.66 -3.50
N LEU A 225 -10.79 4.53 -4.52
CA LEU A 225 -11.12 5.95 -4.41
C LEU A 225 -12.59 6.18 -4.04
N ILE A 226 -13.53 5.52 -4.70
CA ILE A 226 -14.96 5.65 -4.41
C ILE A 226 -15.25 5.25 -2.95
N VAL A 227 -14.74 4.09 -2.51
CA VAL A 227 -14.91 3.63 -1.12
C VAL A 227 -14.32 4.64 -0.11
N SER A 228 -13.12 5.16 -0.40
CA SER A 228 -12.46 6.12 0.50
C SER A 228 -13.15 7.49 0.51
N SER A 229 -13.75 7.92 -0.59
CA SER A 229 -14.57 9.14 -0.66
C SER A 229 -15.87 8.98 0.13
N ILE A 230 -16.53 7.81 0.05
CA ILE A 230 -17.71 7.50 0.88
C ILE A 230 -17.35 7.53 2.37
N LEU A 231 -16.18 7.01 2.74
CA LEU A 231 -15.67 7.07 4.11
C LEU A 231 -15.48 8.52 4.58
N LEU A 232 -14.78 9.35 3.79
CA LEU A 232 -14.51 10.74 4.15
C LEU A 232 -15.82 11.54 4.27
N PHE A 233 -16.74 11.34 3.32
CA PHE A 233 -18.06 11.96 3.34
C PHE A 233 -18.86 11.49 4.57
N GLY A 234 -18.92 10.19 4.83
CA GLY A 234 -19.64 9.64 5.98
C GLY A 234 -19.09 10.12 7.32
N TYR A 235 -17.77 10.26 7.46
CA TYR A 235 -17.16 10.86 8.65
C TYR A 235 -17.60 12.32 8.82
N GLY A 236 -17.63 13.08 7.71
CA GLY A 236 -18.11 14.46 7.75
C GLY A 236 -19.59 14.60 8.05
N VAL A 237 -20.41 13.65 7.57
CA VAL A 237 -21.83 13.58 7.90
C VAL A 237 -22.02 13.48 9.41
N MET A 238 -21.32 12.54 10.03
CA MET A 238 -21.39 12.27 11.46
C MET A 238 -20.94 13.48 12.29
N ASN A 239 -19.86 14.15 11.88
CA ASN A 239 -19.39 15.36 12.56
C ASN A 239 -20.44 16.47 12.54
N TYR A 240 -21.08 16.72 11.39
CA TYR A 240 -22.11 17.75 11.27
C TYR A 240 -23.33 17.47 12.15
N VAL A 241 -23.83 16.23 12.13
CA VAL A 241 -24.99 15.82 12.96
C VAL A 241 -24.69 16.03 14.45
N ASN A 242 -23.48 15.65 14.89
CA ASN A 242 -23.09 15.72 16.29
C ASN A 242 -22.58 17.09 16.74
N GLN A 243 -22.32 18.03 15.83
CA GLN A 243 -21.88 19.39 16.19
C GLN A 243 -22.99 20.20 16.89
N SER A 244 -24.26 19.81 16.69
CA SER A 244 -25.44 20.49 17.22
C SER A 244 -25.69 20.30 18.73
N THR A 245 -24.95 19.40 19.40
CA THR A 245 -25.28 18.94 20.76
C THR A 245 -24.21 19.21 21.83
N ILE A 246 -23.16 19.99 21.53
CA ILE A 246 -21.92 20.02 22.34
C ILE A 246 -21.64 21.39 22.96
N LEU A 247 -21.33 21.39 24.26
CA LEU A 247 -21.07 22.58 25.10
C LEU A 247 -19.66 23.21 24.87
N ASP A 248 -18.63 22.38 24.61
CA ASP A 248 -17.25 22.83 24.30
C ASP A 248 -16.95 22.74 22.79
N LEU A 249 -17.55 23.66 22.03
CA LEU A 249 -17.47 23.66 20.56
C LEU A 249 -16.01 23.76 20.03
N HIS A 250 -15.14 24.51 20.71
CA HIS A 250 -13.80 24.83 20.21
C HIS A 250 -12.85 23.61 20.18
N ILE A 251 -12.73 22.86 21.28
CA ILE A 251 -11.83 21.69 21.38
C ILE A 251 -12.30 20.58 20.42
N ASN A 252 -13.61 20.39 20.28
CA ASN A 252 -14.14 19.39 19.37
C ASN A 252 -13.91 19.76 17.90
N ASN A 253 -14.07 21.05 17.54
CA ASN A 253 -13.75 21.53 16.19
C ASN A 253 -12.26 21.30 15.85
N LEU A 254 -11.34 21.56 16.79
CA LEU A 254 -9.92 21.27 16.61
C LEU A 254 -9.65 19.78 16.43
N ARG A 255 -10.37 18.92 17.15
CA ARG A 255 -10.26 17.46 17.01
C ARG A 255 -10.72 16.99 15.63
N HIS A 256 -11.86 17.48 15.15
CA HIS A 256 -12.37 17.17 13.82
C HIS A 256 -11.40 17.65 12.74
N PHE A 257 -10.89 18.87 12.86
CA PHE A 257 -9.86 19.40 11.96
C PHE A 257 -8.64 18.46 11.90
N ASN A 258 -8.10 18.06 13.05
CA ASN A 258 -6.97 17.15 13.12
C ASN A 258 -7.30 15.78 12.49
N ASN A 259 -8.47 15.22 12.77
CA ASN A 259 -8.88 13.93 12.22
C ASN A 259 -9.06 13.97 10.70
N TYR A 260 -9.67 15.02 10.16
CA TYR A 260 -9.75 15.26 8.71
C TYR A 260 -8.36 15.36 8.09
N PHE A 261 -7.46 16.08 8.75
CA PHE A 261 -6.10 16.24 8.26
C PHE A 261 -5.37 14.89 8.13
N PHE A 262 -5.55 13.99 9.11
CA PHE A 262 -5.05 12.61 9.03
C PHE A 262 -5.75 11.77 7.94
N LEU A 263 -7.09 11.80 7.88
CA LEU A 263 -7.86 11.01 6.92
C LEU A 263 -7.52 11.43 5.47
N ILE A 264 -7.51 12.72 5.18
CA ILE A 264 -7.18 13.26 3.85
C ILE A 264 -5.74 12.92 3.48
N SER A 265 -4.78 13.11 4.40
CA SER A 265 -3.38 12.75 4.15
C SER A 265 -3.22 11.28 3.81
N SER A 266 -3.91 10.40 4.55
CA SER A 266 -3.89 8.96 4.35
C SER A 266 -4.54 8.53 3.02
N LEU A 267 -5.62 9.20 2.61
CA LEU A 267 -6.28 8.99 1.32
C LEU A 267 -5.36 9.38 0.17
N ILE A 268 -4.72 10.55 0.24
CA ILE A 268 -3.79 11.00 -0.82
C ILE A 268 -2.61 10.03 -0.93
N ALA A 269 -2.06 9.58 0.19
CA ALA A 269 -1.02 8.55 0.22
C ALA A 269 -1.51 7.24 -0.44
N GLY A 270 -2.61 6.69 0.07
CA GLY A 270 -3.15 5.42 -0.38
C GLY A 270 -3.53 5.43 -1.87
N ALA A 271 -4.20 6.50 -2.33
CA ALA A 271 -4.57 6.70 -3.72
C ALA A 271 -3.34 6.77 -4.63
N SER A 272 -2.32 7.53 -4.24
CA SER A 272 -1.09 7.66 -5.03
C SER A 272 -0.33 6.33 -5.12
N ALA A 273 -0.23 5.59 -4.02
CA ALA A 273 0.41 4.27 -3.99
C ALA A 273 -0.36 3.25 -4.83
N SER A 274 -1.68 3.19 -4.68
CA SER A 274 -2.56 2.29 -5.42
C SER A 274 -2.53 2.55 -6.93
N ASN A 275 -2.49 3.82 -7.34
CA ASN A 275 -2.34 4.18 -8.75
C ASN A 275 -1.01 3.69 -9.33
N LEU A 276 0.10 3.97 -8.64
CA LEU A 276 1.43 3.51 -9.07
C LEU A 276 1.51 1.98 -9.14
N LEU A 277 0.90 1.29 -8.18
CA LEU A 277 0.85 -0.16 -8.14
C LEU A 277 0.02 -0.73 -9.29
N GLU A 278 -1.18 -0.22 -9.55
CA GLU A 278 -2.02 -0.67 -10.67
C GLU A 278 -1.34 -0.43 -12.02
N ARG A 279 -0.68 0.73 -12.21
CA ARG A 279 0.12 1.00 -13.42
C ARG A 279 1.23 -0.01 -13.62
N THR A 280 1.95 -0.36 -12.55
CA THR A 280 3.04 -1.34 -12.64
C THR A 280 2.50 -2.71 -13.01
N ILE A 281 1.36 -3.13 -12.42
CA ILE A 281 0.70 -4.39 -12.76
C ILE A 281 0.23 -4.40 -14.23
N ARG A 282 -0.42 -3.31 -14.68
CA ARG A 282 -0.87 -3.15 -16.08
C ARG A 282 0.30 -3.18 -17.05
N LEU A 283 1.37 -2.45 -16.78
CA LEU A 283 2.57 -2.45 -17.61
C LEU A 283 3.18 -3.84 -17.71
N ASN A 284 3.33 -4.54 -16.58
CA ASN A 284 3.87 -5.90 -16.57
C ASN A 284 2.95 -6.87 -17.33
N PHE A 285 1.63 -6.73 -17.20
CA PHE A 285 0.67 -7.48 -18.01
C PHE A 285 0.86 -7.20 -19.50
N LEU A 286 0.93 -5.93 -19.91
CA LEU A 286 1.13 -5.55 -21.30
C LEU A 286 2.43 -6.13 -21.86
N ILE A 287 3.53 -6.07 -21.11
CA ILE A 287 4.80 -6.67 -21.53
C ILE A 287 4.65 -8.19 -21.74
N ARG A 288 4.03 -8.90 -20.79
CA ARG A 288 3.78 -10.35 -20.93
C ARG A 288 2.86 -10.66 -22.12
N TYR A 289 1.81 -9.87 -22.30
CA TYR A 289 0.83 -10.02 -23.36
C TYR A 289 1.46 -9.78 -24.73
N THR A 290 2.21 -8.68 -24.90
CA THR A 290 2.95 -8.37 -26.13
C THR A 290 4.00 -9.42 -26.44
N ILE A 291 4.75 -9.92 -25.44
CA ILE A 291 5.72 -11.02 -25.65
C ILE A 291 5.00 -12.30 -26.11
N SER A 292 3.86 -12.64 -25.49
CA SER A 292 3.09 -13.81 -25.88
C SER A 292 2.54 -13.69 -27.31
N ASN A 293 2.02 -12.51 -27.67
CA ASN A 293 1.49 -12.27 -29.01
C ASN A 293 2.59 -12.18 -30.06
N SER A 294 3.72 -11.53 -29.77
CA SER A 294 4.87 -11.51 -30.69
C SER A 294 5.49 -12.89 -30.85
N PHE A 295 5.43 -13.74 -29.81
CA PHE A 295 5.81 -15.15 -29.93
C PHE A 295 4.81 -15.93 -30.80
N LEU A 296 3.50 -15.66 -30.72
CA LEU A 296 2.50 -16.27 -31.60
C LEU A 296 2.66 -15.81 -33.06
N GLU A 297 2.87 -14.51 -33.28
CA GLU A 297 3.20 -13.96 -34.60
C GLU A 297 4.52 -14.52 -35.12
N PHE A 298 5.51 -14.73 -34.24
CA PHE A 298 6.76 -15.43 -34.55
C PHE A 298 6.52 -16.87 -35.01
N LEU A 299 5.67 -17.64 -34.33
CA LEU A 299 5.32 -19.01 -34.77
C LEU A 299 4.65 -18.97 -36.16
N ASN A 300 3.76 -18.00 -36.41
CA ASN A 300 3.09 -17.81 -37.70
C ASN A 300 4.03 -17.26 -38.79
N PHE A 301 5.02 -16.45 -38.45
CA PHE A 301 6.00 -15.89 -39.38
C PHE A 301 7.09 -16.91 -39.75
N PHE A 302 7.45 -17.81 -38.81
CA PHE A 302 8.30 -18.97 -39.11
C PHE A 302 7.63 -19.96 -40.07
N GLU A 303 6.29 -20.00 -40.11
CA GLU A 303 5.57 -20.68 -41.18
C GLU A 303 5.77 -20.01 -42.57
N PHE A 304 6.20 -18.74 -42.66
CA PHE A 304 6.04 -17.92 -43.88
C PHE A 304 7.22 -17.02 -44.36
N ASN A 305 8.47 -17.21 -43.92
CA ASN A 305 9.74 -16.68 -44.53
C ASN A 305 10.40 -15.41 -43.90
N LYS A 306 11.36 -15.60 -42.97
CA LYS A 306 12.74 -14.98 -42.92
C LYS A 306 13.28 -14.75 -41.48
N PRO A 307 14.04 -15.68 -40.89
CA PRO A 307 14.45 -15.66 -39.48
C PRO A 307 15.47 -14.57 -39.06
N GLU A 308 16.19 -13.95 -40.00
CA GLU A 308 17.31 -13.03 -39.70
C GLU A 308 16.89 -11.72 -39.00
N GLN A 309 15.71 -11.19 -39.34
CA GLN A 309 15.17 -9.95 -38.78
C GLN A 309 14.80 -10.07 -37.28
N PHE A 310 14.50 -11.29 -36.84
CA PHE A 310 14.14 -11.59 -35.45
C PHE A 310 15.35 -11.58 -34.51
N PHE A 311 16.49 -12.10 -34.96
CA PHE A 311 17.75 -12.09 -34.21
C PHE A 311 18.28 -10.66 -33.99
N GLU A 312 18.01 -9.76 -34.94
CA GLU A 312 18.29 -8.33 -34.79
C GLU A 312 17.39 -7.67 -33.72
N ASN A 313 16.12 -8.08 -33.59
CA ASN A 313 15.20 -7.55 -32.59
C ASN A 313 15.44 -8.13 -31.19
N ILE A 314 15.74 -9.42 -31.06
CA ILE A 314 16.11 -10.06 -29.79
C ILE A 314 17.46 -9.55 -29.26
N SER A 315 18.45 -9.33 -30.13
CA SER A 315 19.73 -8.75 -29.71
C SER A 315 19.57 -7.32 -29.18
N LYS A 316 18.60 -6.55 -29.69
CA LYS A 316 18.22 -5.24 -29.13
C LYS A 316 17.45 -5.33 -27.79
N ILE A 317 16.67 -6.39 -27.57
CA ILE A 317 15.96 -6.67 -26.30
C ILE A 317 16.92 -7.13 -25.18
N ARG A 318 18.07 -7.72 -25.53
CA ARG A 318 19.07 -8.29 -24.60
C ARG A 318 19.68 -7.28 -23.61
N ILE A 319 19.50 -5.97 -23.81
CA ILE A 319 20.23 -4.94 -23.08
C ILE A 319 19.23 -4.15 -22.21
N SER A 320 18.98 -4.53 -20.96
CA SER A 320 18.26 -3.74 -19.93
C SER A 320 16.72 -3.49 -20.12
N PRO A 321 15.91 -3.63 -19.05
CA PRO A 321 14.48 -3.26 -19.04
C PRO A 321 14.22 -1.77 -19.36
N GLN A 322 15.18 -0.89 -19.10
CA GLN A 322 15.10 0.51 -19.49
C GLN A 322 15.22 0.70 -21.00
N ILE A 323 15.78 -0.28 -21.73
CA ILE A 323 15.75 -0.27 -23.18
C ILE A 323 14.38 -0.67 -23.67
N LEU A 324 13.54 -1.50 -23.03
CA LEU A 324 12.19 -1.73 -23.55
C LEU A 324 11.34 -0.43 -23.60
N GLU A 325 11.50 0.45 -22.61
CA GLU A 325 10.92 1.80 -22.59
C GLU A 325 11.57 2.70 -23.65
N LYS A 326 12.90 2.60 -23.82
CA LYS A 326 13.64 3.22 -24.93
C LYS A 326 13.33 2.60 -26.30
N PHE A 327 12.88 1.35 -26.39
CA PHE A 327 12.63 0.55 -27.58
C PHE A 327 11.22 0.81 -28.08
N LEU A 328 10.30 1.11 -27.16
CA LEU A 328 9.02 1.75 -27.47
C LEU A 328 9.21 3.21 -27.91
N HIS A 329 10.27 3.88 -27.43
CA HIS A 329 10.64 5.23 -27.87
C HIS A 329 11.53 5.27 -29.14
N GLN A 330 12.26 4.18 -29.45
CA GLN A 330 13.25 4.05 -30.53
C GLN A 330 12.78 3.12 -31.66
N SER A 331 11.65 2.42 -31.51
CA SER A 331 10.94 1.81 -32.64
C SER A 331 10.40 2.86 -33.62
N PHE A 332 10.51 4.15 -33.26
CA PHE A 332 10.59 5.26 -34.19
C PHE A 332 11.99 5.89 -34.09
N VAL A 333 12.70 5.90 -35.22
CA VAL A 333 14.03 6.50 -35.48
C VAL A 333 15.25 5.54 -35.36
N SER A 334 15.80 5.30 -36.55
CA SER A 334 17.00 4.59 -37.02
C SER A 334 18.25 4.42 -36.14
N VAL A 335 18.91 3.27 -36.40
CA VAL A 335 20.17 2.61 -35.93
C VAL A 335 21.46 3.31 -36.49
N PRO A 336 22.74 2.98 -36.15
CA PRO A 336 23.48 2.57 -34.91
C PRO A 336 24.76 3.44 -34.61
N ASP A 337 25.45 3.24 -33.46
CA ASP A 337 26.81 2.65 -33.39
C ASP A 337 27.51 2.60 -31.99
N THR A 338 27.87 1.36 -31.63
CA THR A 338 29.06 0.73 -30.99
C THR A 338 29.80 1.22 -29.72
N ASN A 339 30.03 0.22 -28.84
CA ASN A 339 31.27 -0.18 -28.10
C ASN A 339 31.17 -0.34 -26.57
N PHE A 340 31.14 -1.61 -26.12
CA PHE A 340 31.34 -2.07 -24.74
C PHE A 340 32.73 -2.70 -24.60
N LEU A 341 33.52 -2.23 -23.63
CA LEU A 341 34.82 -2.81 -23.25
C LEU A 341 34.75 -3.49 -21.88
N TYR A 342 35.37 -4.66 -21.81
CA TYR A 342 35.63 -5.50 -20.64
C TYR A 342 36.55 -4.83 -19.60
N TYR A 343 36.39 -5.14 -18.31
CA TYR A 343 37.50 -5.02 -17.36
C TYR A 343 37.56 -6.13 -16.29
N LYS A 344 38.80 -6.39 -15.90
CA LYS A 344 39.42 -7.60 -15.34
C LYS A 344 39.50 -7.52 -13.81
N GLU A 345 39.41 -8.66 -13.12
CA GLU A 345 39.67 -8.80 -11.67
C GLU A 345 41.18 -8.76 -11.37
N GLY A 346 41.53 -8.21 -10.20
CA GLY A 346 42.88 -8.16 -9.64
C GLY A 346 42.88 -8.21 -8.10
N PHE A 347 43.60 -9.20 -7.57
CA PHE A 347 43.92 -9.58 -6.19
C PHE A 347 44.51 -8.46 -5.30
N LEU A 348 44.25 -8.48 -3.97
CA LEU A 348 45.23 -8.81 -2.88
C LEU A 348 44.72 -8.48 -1.45
N SER A 349 45.22 -9.32 -0.55
CA SER A 349 45.07 -9.48 0.91
C SER A 349 45.39 -8.28 1.83
N LYS A 350 44.83 -8.29 3.05
CA LYS A 350 45.61 -8.38 4.31
C LYS A 350 44.74 -8.53 5.57
N GLU A 351 45.12 -9.50 6.40
CA GLU A 351 44.73 -9.65 7.81
C GLU A 351 45.23 -8.47 8.66
N LYS A 352 44.49 -8.15 9.73
CA LYS A 352 45.08 -7.93 11.07
C LYS A 352 44.04 -8.01 12.19
N SER A 353 44.54 -8.61 13.27
CA SER A 353 43.96 -9.11 14.51
C SER A 353 43.54 -8.08 15.56
N LEU A 354 42.62 -8.53 16.45
CA LEU A 354 42.51 -8.28 17.90
C LEU A 354 42.12 -6.88 18.42
N LEU A 355 41.03 -6.80 19.21
CA LEU A 355 41.11 -6.46 20.65
C LEU A 355 39.81 -6.76 21.42
N LYS A 356 40.00 -7.06 22.71
CA LYS A 356 39.10 -7.67 23.70
C LYS A 356 38.11 -6.67 24.32
N LEU A 357 36.91 -7.13 24.65
CA LEU A 357 35.95 -6.50 25.58
C LEU A 357 36.23 -6.93 27.02
N PRO A 358 36.17 -6.03 28.02
CA PRO A 358 35.98 -6.41 29.41
C PRO A 358 34.55 -6.15 29.88
N ILE A 359 34.03 -7.13 30.60
CA ILE A 359 32.78 -7.09 31.39
C ILE A 359 33.14 -6.58 32.79
N LYS A 360 32.42 -5.56 33.28
CA LYS A 360 31.97 -5.40 34.68
C LYS A 360 31.25 -4.06 34.84
N PHE A 361 30.01 -4.08 35.31
CA PHE A 361 29.69 -3.60 36.67
C PHE A 361 28.21 -3.90 36.97
N LYS A 362 28.00 -4.63 38.06
CA LYS A 362 26.72 -5.07 38.59
C LYS A 362 26.79 -4.85 40.10
N SER A 363 26.27 -3.74 40.59
CA SER A 363 25.92 -3.51 42.00
C SER A 363 25.46 -2.07 42.19
N GLU A 364 24.16 -1.79 42.02
CA GLU A 364 23.50 -0.60 42.59
C GLU A 364 21.97 -0.62 42.35
N ILE A 365 21.33 -1.78 42.57
CA ILE A 365 19.85 -1.86 42.51
C ILE A 365 19.36 -2.75 43.64
N GLU A 366 19.47 -2.30 44.89
CA GLU A 366 18.76 -2.94 46.02
C GLU A 366 18.05 -2.00 47.01
N GLU A 367 17.93 -0.68 46.76
CA GLU A 367 17.25 0.24 47.70
C GLU A 367 16.05 1.02 47.13
N ALA A 368 15.15 0.35 46.40
CA ALA A 368 13.87 0.97 46.01
C ALA A 368 12.66 0.00 46.03
N LYS A 369 12.68 -0.98 46.92
CA LYS A 369 11.53 -1.86 47.18
C LYS A 369 10.73 -1.30 48.34
N ILE A 370 9.59 -0.65 48.05
CA ILE A 370 8.34 -0.66 48.86
C ILE A 370 7.18 0.08 48.15
N LYS A 371 7.41 0.84 47.07
CA LYS A 371 6.32 1.48 46.28
C LYS A 371 5.90 0.74 44.99
N SER A 372 6.42 -0.47 44.73
CA SER A 372 6.42 -1.11 43.40
C SER A 372 5.37 -2.21 43.16
N PHE A 373 4.46 -2.50 44.09
CA PHE A 373 3.64 -3.72 43.97
C PHE A 373 2.61 -3.68 42.82
N LYS A 374 1.99 -2.52 42.52
CA LYS A 374 1.11 -2.35 41.33
C LYS A 374 1.89 -2.26 40.01
N LYS A 375 3.09 -1.68 40.03
CA LYS A 375 3.99 -1.58 38.87
C LYS A 375 4.55 -2.95 38.47
N TYR A 376 4.81 -3.82 39.45
CA TYR A 376 5.33 -5.17 39.22
C TYR A 376 4.30 -6.09 38.55
N TYR A 377 3.03 -6.00 38.97
CA TYR A 377 1.95 -6.78 38.35
C TYR A 377 1.69 -6.32 36.90
N ALA A 378 1.75 -5.01 36.63
CA ALA A 378 1.66 -4.44 35.29
C ALA A 378 2.87 -4.82 34.41
N ILE A 379 4.10 -4.81 34.94
CA ILE A 379 5.30 -5.29 34.24
C ILE A 379 5.21 -6.79 33.95
N MET A 380 4.60 -7.58 34.85
CA MET A 380 4.38 -9.01 34.65
C MET A 380 3.31 -9.28 33.60
N LEU A 381 2.21 -8.52 33.59
CA LEU A 381 1.17 -8.60 32.56
C LEU A 381 1.70 -8.12 31.20
N PHE A 382 2.46 -7.03 31.18
CA PHE A 382 3.17 -6.52 30.00
C PHE A 382 4.22 -7.50 29.51
N LYS A 383 5.02 -8.12 30.39
CA LYS A 383 5.93 -9.23 30.02
C LYS A 383 5.15 -10.41 29.47
N LYS A 384 3.98 -10.74 30.01
CA LYS A 384 3.16 -11.86 29.54
C LYS A 384 2.60 -11.57 28.15
N ILE A 385 2.02 -10.39 27.94
CA ILE A 385 1.52 -9.93 26.63
C ILE A 385 2.67 -9.78 25.63
N LEU A 386 3.77 -9.12 26.01
CA LEU A 386 4.96 -8.96 25.17
C LEU A 386 5.63 -10.31 24.86
N SER A 387 5.66 -11.26 25.81
CA SER A 387 6.16 -12.60 25.54
C SER A 387 5.21 -13.39 24.66
N SER A 388 3.89 -13.18 24.78
CA SER A 388 2.89 -13.83 23.95
C SER A 388 2.91 -13.26 22.53
N THR A 389 3.07 -11.95 22.35
CA THR A 389 3.26 -11.32 21.04
C THR A 389 4.63 -11.67 20.48
N PHE A 390 5.68 -11.74 21.28
CA PHE A 390 7.00 -12.19 20.84
C PHE A 390 7.02 -13.67 20.48
N GLN A 391 6.30 -14.54 21.19
CA GLN A 391 6.12 -15.95 20.84
C GLN A 391 5.26 -16.13 19.59
N PHE A 392 4.21 -15.32 19.43
CA PHE A 392 3.41 -15.30 18.22
C PHE A 392 4.21 -14.79 17.03
N VAL A 393 4.93 -13.67 17.17
CA VAL A 393 5.83 -13.13 16.15
C VAL A 393 6.99 -14.08 15.89
N LYS A 394 7.54 -14.77 16.89
CA LYS A 394 8.53 -15.83 16.71
C LYS A 394 7.95 -17.05 16.01
N GLY A 395 6.70 -17.42 16.29
CA GLY A 395 5.97 -18.48 15.60
C GLY A 395 5.72 -18.13 14.14
N VAL A 396 5.27 -16.91 13.86
CA VAL A 396 5.12 -16.33 12.52
C VAL A 396 6.48 -16.18 11.83
N PHE A 397 7.54 -15.79 12.55
CA PHE A 397 8.90 -15.64 12.03
C PHE A 397 9.53 -16.99 11.72
N LEU A 398 9.33 -18.01 12.55
CA LEU A 398 9.75 -19.39 12.29
C LEU A 398 8.95 -19.94 11.12
N TRP A 399 7.63 -19.71 11.07
CA TRP A 399 6.78 -20.12 9.96
C TRP A 399 7.13 -19.43 8.63
N ILE A 400 7.47 -18.13 8.65
CA ILE A 400 7.92 -17.35 7.48
C ILE A 400 9.36 -17.70 7.10
N GLN A 401 10.27 -17.92 8.05
CA GLN A 401 11.60 -18.45 7.77
C GLN A 401 11.51 -19.85 7.18
N ASP A 402 10.57 -20.66 7.66
CA ASP A 402 10.30 -21.99 7.15
C ASP A 402 9.76 -21.92 5.71
N ILE A 403 8.88 -20.96 5.39
CA ILE A 403 8.42 -20.70 4.02
C ILE A 403 9.56 -20.21 3.11
N ASN A 404 10.49 -19.39 3.61
CA ASN A 404 11.63 -18.88 2.83
C ASN A 404 12.82 -19.86 2.74
N LEU A 405 12.93 -20.88 3.61
CA LEU A 405 14.15 -21.72 3.71
C LEU A 405 13.93 -23.24 3.74
N ILE A 406 12.72 -23.78 3.93
CA ILE A 406 12.54 -25.25 4.02
C ILE A 406 12.81 -25.97 2.70
N PHE A 407 12.73 -25.32 1.54
CA PHE A 407 13.02 -26.01 0.28
C PHE A 407 14.47 -25.96 -0.20
N ILE A 408 15.36 -25.17 0.43
CA ILE A 408 16.70 -24.89 -0.15
C ILE A 408 17.86 -25.37 0.72
N LYS A 409 17.67 -25.53 2.04
CA LYS A 409 18.84 -25.56 2.93
C LYS A 409 19.47 -26.91 3.25
N LYS A 410 18.87 -28.07 2.89
CA LYS A 410 19.35 -29.34 3.46
C LYS A 410 20.13 -30.30 2.57
N HIS A 411 20.19 -30.17 1.24
CA HIS A 411 20.95 -31.15 0.43
C HIS A 411 21.58 -30.69 -0.91
N TYR A 412 21.66 -29.39 -1.23
CA TYR A 412 22.22 -28.97 -2.52
C TYR A 412 23.63 -28.34 -2.43
N CYS A 413 24.49 -28.79 -3.34
CA CYS A 413 25.91 -28.52 -3.55
C CYS A 413 26.31 -27.02 -3.45
N SER A 414 27.55 -26.72 -3.05
CA SER A 414 28.09 -25.35 -2.87
C SER A 414 27.92 -24.44 -4.09
N ASP A 415 27.92 -25.03 -5.30
CA ASP A 415 27.75 -24.29 -6.55
C ASP A 415 26.32 -23.78 -6.76
N TYR A 416 25.32 -24.51 -6.26
CA TYR A 416 23.93 -24.05 -6.27
C TYR A 416 23.75 -22.83 -5.37
N GLN A 417 24.40 -22.81 -4.19
CA GLN A 417 24.38 -21.66 -3.29
C GLN A 417 25.07 -20.42 -3.89
N LYS A 418 26.20 -20.60 -4.61
CA LYS A 418 26.86 -19.51 -5.34
C LYS A 418 25.96 -18.94 -6.44
N LYS A 419 25.29 -19.81 -7.21
CA LYS A 419 24.34 -19.40 -8.27
C LYS A 419 23.16 -18.64 -7.68
N LEU A 420 22.59 -19.11 -6.57
CA LEU A 420 21.48 -18.44 -5.89
C LEU A 420 21.88 -17.05 -5.36
N LYS A 421 23.07 -16.92 -4.75
CA LYS A 421 23.61 -15.61 -4.32
C LYS A 421 23.80 -14.65 -5.49
N LYS A 422 24.24 -15.14 -6.66
CA LYS A 422 24.37 -14.32 -7.87
C LYS A 422 23.00 -13.82 -8.34
N ILE A 423 21.99 -14.68 -8.40
CA ILE A 423 20.62 -14.33 -8.79
C ILE A 423 20.02 -13.31 -7.80
N GLU A 424 20.19 -13.51 -6.49
CA GLU A 424 19.73 -12.56 -5.46
C GLU A 424 20.39 -11.18 -5.61
N ARG A 425 21.69 -11.13 -5.93
CA ARG A 425 22.38 -9.87 -6.19
C ARG A 425 21.83 -9.15 -7.41
N LEU A 426 21.53 -9.89 -8.49
CA LEU A 426 20.92 -9.32 -9.70
C LEU A 426 19.51 -8.81 -9.42
N PHE A 427 18.70 -9.57 -8.67
CA PHE A 427 17.38 -9.15 -8.23
C PHE A 427 17.44 -7.83 -7.45
N ARG A 428 18.36 -7.69 -6.48
CA ARG A 428 18.47 -6.45 -5.70
C ARG A 428 18.84 -5.23 -6.54
N LEU A 429 19.64 -5.41 -7.58
CA LEU A 429 19.99 -4.34 -8.51
C LEU A 429 18.79 -3.94 -9.37
N ASP A 430 18.07 -4.91 -9.93
CA ASP A 430 16.83 -4.67 -10.72
C ASP A 430 15.74 -4.03 -9.85
N TYR A 431 15.54 -4.52 -8.63
CA TYR A 431 14.59 -3.99 -7.66
C TYR A 431 14.91 -2.54 -7.30
N LEU A 432 16.19 -2.21 -7.10
CA LEU A 432 16.61 -0.84 -6.81
C LEU A 432 16.30 0.08 -7.99
N GLN A 433 16.71 -0.31 -9.19
CA GLN A 433 16.56 0.49 -10.41
C GLN A 433 15.09 0.77 -10.73
N SER A 434 14.24 -0.25 -10.63
CA SER A 434 12.79 -0.11 -10.81
C SER A 434 12.11 0.69 -9.68
N SER A 435 12.72 0.75 -8.49
CA SER A 435 12.15 1.47 -7.34
C SER A 435 12.60 2.92 -7.21
N LEU A 436 13.63 3.38 -7.95
CA LEU A 436 14.19 4.72 -7.79
C LEU A 436 13.16 5.84 -7.92
N ILE A 437 12.28 5.75 -8.92
CA ILE A 437 11.24 6.77 -9.16
C ILE A 437 10.27 6.78 -7.97
N SER A 438 9.77 5.61 -7.56
CA SER A 438 8.86 5.49 -6.41
C SER A 438 9.51 6.01 -5.12
N ILE A 439 10.80 5.71 -4.91
CA ILE A 439 11.58 6.16 -3.77
C ILE A 439 11.70 7.69 -3.74
N ARG A 440 11.98 8.34 -4.88
CA ARG A 440 12.07 9.81 -4.98
C ARG A 440 10.71 10.48 -4.70
N PHE A 441 9.64 9.95 -5.28
CA PHE A 441 8.29 10.41 -4.96
C PHE A 441 7.95 10.21 -3.49
N ALA A 442 8.36 9.09 -2.90
CA ALA A 442 8.22 8.83 -1.48
C ALA A 442 8.99 9.85 -0.63
N SER A 443 10.21 10.25 -1.00
CA SER A 443 10.96 11.30 -0.28
C SER A 443 10.23 12.64 -0.32
N ILE A 444 9.71 13.02 -1.48
CA ILE A 444 8.95 14.27 -1.66
C ILE A 444 7.68 14.23 -0.82
N TYR A 445 6.96 13.10 -0.85
CA TYR A 445 5.78 12.90 -0.03
C TYR A 445 6.10 13.02 1.46
N ALA A 446 7.17 12.37 1.93
CA ALA A 446 7.60 12.44 3.32
C ALA A 446 7.95 13.89 3.72
N PHE A 447 8.67 14.63 2.87
CA PHE A 447 9.00 16.03 3.13
C PHE A 447 7.76 16.92 3.25
N ILE A 448 6.85 16.83 2.27
CA ILE A 448 5.64 17.66 2.22
C ILE A 448 4.70 17.32 3.38
N PHE A 449 4.28 16.06 3.51
CA PHE A 449 3.28 15.71 4.50
C PHE A 449 3.82 15.82 5.92
N TYR A 450 5.00 15.28 6.21
CA TYR A 450 5.57 15.37 7.56
C TYR A 450 5.79 16.83 8.00
N GLY A 451 6.16 17.71 7.06
CA GLY A 451 6.30 19.15 7.27
C GLY A 451 4.96 19.87 7.44
N LEU A 452 3.96 19.59 6.61
CA LEU A 452 2.62 20.19 6.69
C LEU A 452 1.93 19.92 8.03
N PHE A 453 2.17 18.75 8.65
CA PHE A 453 1.69 18.48 10.00
C PHE A 453 2.29 19.42 11.07
N GLY A 454 3.35 20.18 10.77
CA GLY A 454 3.83 21.26 11.63
C GLY A 454 2.84 22.42 11.76
N LEU A 455 1.97 22.64 10.78
CA LEU A 455 0.86 23.58 10.91
C LEU A 455 -0.20 23.06 11.88
N ALA A 456 -0.47 21.75 11.85
CA ALA A 456 -1.40 21.11 12.78
C ALA A 456 -0.88 21.17 14.23
N ASP A 457 0.44 21.09 14.45
CA ASP A 457 1.06 21.20 15.78
C ASP A 457 0.75 22.54 16.46
N ILE A 458 0.64 23.64 15.71
CA ILE A 458 0.33 24.97 16.28
C ILE A 458 -0.99 24.92 17.07
N PHE A 459 -1.95 24.13 16.58
CA PHE A 459 -3.27 23.99 17.16
C PHE A 459 -3.37 22.79 18.12
N CYS A 460 -2.70 21.68 17.82
CA CYS A 460 -2.82 20.43 18.57
C CYS A 460 -1.84 20.32 19.75
N LEU A 461 -0.72 21.04 19.69
CA LEU A 461 0.37 21.07 20.66
C LEU A 461 0.78 22.53 20.97
N PRO A 462 -0.14 23.40 21.41
CA PRO A 462 0.13 24.83 21.54
C PRO A 462 1.26 25.17 22.53
N GLU A 463 1.46 24.34 23.56
CA GLU A 463 2.49 24.53 24.58
C GLU A 463 3.79 23.81 24.20
N THR A 464 3.68 22.64 23.57
CA THR A 464 4.83 21.82 23.18
C THR A 464 5.31 22.05 21.73
N LYS A 465 4.72 23.00 21.00
CA LYS A 465 5.13 23.40 19.63
C LYS A 465 6.61 23.76 19.50
N PHE A 466 7.20 24.33 20.56
CA PHE A 466 8.63 24.68 20.58
C PHE A 466 9.54 23.45 20.57
N VAL A 467 9.02 22.28 20.94
CA VAL A 467 9.70 20.99 20.82
C VAL A 467 9.32 20.31 19.50
N SER A 468 8.04 20.34 19.13
CA SER A 468 7.54 19.60 17.97
C SER A 468 8.01 20.17 16.62
N ILE A 469 8.01 21.49 16.45
CA ILE A 469 8.37 22.14 15.19
C ILE A 469 9.85 21.90 14.83
N PRO A 470 10.83 22.08 15.74
CA PRO A 470 12.23 21.74 15.45
C PRO A 470 12.44 20.28 15.06
N ILE A 471 11.73 19.34 15.71
CA ILE A 471 11.79 17.91 15.36
C ILE A 471 11.34 17.71 13.92
N ARG A 472 10.23 18.36 13.50
CA ARG A 472 9.75 18.28 12.12
C ARG A 472 10.73 18.85 11.12
N ILE A 473 11.29 20.03 11.40
CA ILE A 473 12.30 20.65 10.53
C ILE A 473 13.51 19.71 10.37
N GLY A 474 14.01 19.12 11.46
CA GLY A 474 15.12 18.15 11.41
C GLY A 474 14.82 16.91 10.56
N VAL A 475 13.61 16.35 10.69
CA VAL A 475 13.17 15.21 9.87
C VAL A 475 13.03 15.61 8.40
N CYS A 476 12.45 16.77 8.10
CA CYS A 476 12.31 17.28 6.74
C CYS A 476 13.66 17.54 6.07
N ILE A 477 14.64 18.12 6.79
CA ILE A 477 16.01 18.29 6.30
C ILE A 477 16.63 16.92 5.99
N THR A 478 16.46 15.94 6.88
CA THR A 478 16.96 14.58 6.68
C THR A 478 16.33 13.92 5.42
N ALA A 479 15.02 14.09 5.23
CA ALA A 479 14.31 13.60 4.04
C ALA A 479 14.78 14.29 2.75
N MET A 480 15.09 15.58 2.81
CA MET A 480 15.61 16.35 1.66
C MET A 480 17.04 15.93 1.29
N ILE A 481 17.92 15.80 2.27
CA ILE A 481 19.27 15.26 2.06
C ILE A 481 19.16 13.86 1.42
N TRP A 482 18.23 13.05 1.90
CA TRP A 482 18.01 11.73 1.33
C TRP A 482 17.54 11.76 -0.13
N LEU A 483 16.58 12.63 -0.46
CA LEU A 483 16.16 12.84 -1.84
C LEU A 483 17.37 13.20 -2.73
N LEU A 484 18.24 14.10 -2.28
CA LEU A 484 19.46 14.47 -3.00
C LEU A 484 20.43 13.28 -3.15
N THR A 485 20.60 12.45 -2.11
CA THR A 485 21.45 11.25 -2.20
C THR A 485 20.97 10.22 -3.23
N SER A 486 19.66 10.20 -3.53
CA SER A 486 19.06 9.29 -4.51
C SER A 486 19.49 9.57 -5.96
N PHE A 487 20.12 10.72 -6.23
CA PHE A 487 20.69 11.06 -7.54
C PHE A 487 22.13 10.53 -7.72
N PHE A 488 22.82 10.15 -6.64
CA PHE A 488 24.15 9.56 -6.71
C PHE A 488 24.07 8.02 -6.78
N GLU A 489 23.97 7.48 -7.99
CA GLU A 489 23.70 6.05 -8.23
C GLU A 489 24.65 5.10 -7.49
N ASN A 490 25.96 5.36 -7.49
CA ASN A 490 26.94 4.44 -6.91
C ASN A 490 26.83 4.34 -5.38
N PHE A 491 26.56 5.46 -4.72
CA PHE A 491 26.32 5.49 -3.28
C PHE A 491 24.99 4.83 -2.93
N PHE A 492 23.94 5.20 -3.67
CA PHE A 492 22.59 4.69 -3.44
C PHE A 492 22.48 3.17 -3.66
N LYS A 493 23.18 2.62 -4.67
CA LYS A 493 23.24 1.18 -4.96
C LYS A 493 23.69 0.33 -3.77
N LYS A 494 24.56 0.87 -2.91
CA LYS A 494 25.15 0.14 -1.78
C LYS A 494 24.37 0.33 -0.48
N PHE A 495 23.80 1.51 -0.26
CA PHE A 495 23.27 1.90 1.05
C PHE A 495 21.76 2.17 1.10
N ASN A 496 21.01 2.01 0.00
CA ASN A 496 19.58 2.42 -0.07
C ASN A 496 18.73 1.95 1.13
N GLN A 497 18.72 0.65 1.43
CA GLN A 497 17.87 0.06 2.45
C GLN A 497 18.25 0.57 3.84
N ILE A 498 19.56 0.68 4.11
CA ILE A 498 20.07 1.20 5.39
C ILE A 498 19.63 2.64 5.57
N ILE A 499 19.77 3.47 4.52
CA ILE A 499 19.40 4.88 4.60
C ILE A 499 17.89 5.04 4.82
N ILE A 500 17.05 4.29 4.10
CA ILE A 500 15.59 4.35 4.27
C ILE A 500 15.18 3.91 5.68
N VAL A 501 15.83 2.88 6.24
CA VAL A 501 15.63 2.47 7.65
C VAL A 501 15.98 3.61 8.59
N PHE A 502 17.13 4.27 8.44
CA PHE A 502 17.49 5.38 9.31
C PHE A 502 16.54 6.56 9.20
N VAL A 503 16.13 6.96 8.00
CA VAL A 503 15.18 8.06 7.78
C VAL A 503 13.84 7.76 8.47
N THR A 504 13.34 6.53 8.30
CA THR A 504 12.06 6.11 8.91
C THR A 504 12.15 5.97 10.43
N LEU A 505 13.29 5.53 10.98
CA LEU A 505 13.54 5.50 12.43
C LEU A 505 13.63 6.91 13.02
N ILE A 506 14.28 7.86 12.34
CA ILE A 506 14.36 9.26 12.78
C ILE A 506 12.97 9.90 12.76
N ALA A 507 12.19 9.69 11.70
CA ALA A 507 10.83 10.21 11.60
C ALA A 507 9.91 9.61 12.68
N SER A 508 9.88 8.29 12.83
CA SER A 508 9.05 7.64 13.86
C SER A 508 9.51 7.96 15.28
N GLY A 509 10.81 7.97 15.54
CA GLY A 509 11.39 8.38 16.82
C GLY A 509 11.05 9.82 17.18
N GLY A 510 11.03 10.72 16.19
CA GLY A 510 10.57 12.10 16.35
C GLY A 510 9.13 12.18 16.85
N ILE A 511 8.20 11.46 16.23
CA ILE A 511 6.80 11.41 16.69
C ILE A 511 6.68 10.77 18.08
N ILE A 512 7.39 9.67 18.34
CA ILE A 512 7.40 9.01 19.65
C ILE A 512 7.87 9.98 20.74
N TYR A 513 8.90 10.78 20.46
CA TYR A 513 9.39 11.79 21.39
C TYR A 513 8.39 12.95 21.58
N MET A 514 7.75 13.42 20.51
CA MET A 514 6.67 14.42 20.61
C MET A 514 5.53 13.93 21.51
N ILE A 515 5.12 12.66 21.37
CA ILE A 515 4.11 12.03 22.23
C ILE A 515 4.60 11.99 23.69
N ALA A 516 5.88 11.69 23.92
CA ALA A 516 6.47 11.66 25.27
C ALA A 516 6.50 13.04 25.95
N SER A 517 6.77 14.10 25.18
CA SER A 517 6.85 15.48 25.68
C SER A 517 5.49 16.19 25.75
N SER A 518 4.48 15.70 25.03
CA SER A 518 3.14 16.30 25.02
C SER A 518 2.48 16.27 26.40
N ARG A 519 1.75 17.34 26.73
CA ARG A 519 1.01 17.44 28.00
C ARG A 519 -0.35 16.77 27.89
N SER A 520 -0.88 16.25 28.99
CA SER A 520 -2.18 15.56 29.02
C SER A 520 -3.37 16.46 28.66
N THR A 521 -3.21 17.78 28.71
CA THR A 521 -4.21 18.78 28.29
C THR A 521 -4.20 19.02 26.78
N GLU A 522 -3.13 18.65 26.07
CA GLU A 522 -2.97 18.89 24.64
C GLU A 522 -3.61 17.78 23.81
N LEU A 523 -4.18 18.15 22.66
CA LEU A 523 -4.84 17.18 21.77
C LEU A 523 -3.84 16.14 21.23
N GLY A 524 -2.60 16.55 20.97
CA GLY A 524 -1.57 15.66 20.43
C GLY A 524 -1.23 14.48 21.35
N TYR A 525 -1.41 14.61 22.66
CA TYR A 525 -1.20 13.53 23.63
C TYR A 525 -2.06 12.29 23.33
N THR A 526 -3.30 12.50 22.89
CA THR A 526 -4.26 11.42 22.62
C THR A 526 -4.35 11.03 21.14
N THR A 527 -3.96 11.93 20.23
CA THR A 527 -4.21 11.77 18.78
C THR A 527 -2.97 11.45 17.93
N TYR A 528 -1.75 11.74 18.40
CA TYR A 528 -0.56 11.62 17.55
C TYR A 528 -0.11 10.19 17.27
N TYR A 529 -0.73 9.19 17.91
CA TYR A 529 -0.61 7.80 17.49
C TYR A 529 -1.06 7.60 16.03
N ALA A 530 -2.00 8.43 15.53
CA ALA A 530 -2.37 8.44 14.11
C ALA A 530 -1.23 8.90 13.19
N GLY A 531 -0.32 9.73 13.69
CA GLY A 531 0.93 10.07 13.00
C GLY A 531 1.84 8.85 12.84
N LEU A 532 1.93 8.00 13.87
CA LEU A 532 2.67 6.73 13.77
C LEU A 532 2.02 5.77 12.77
N ILE A 533 0.68 5.71 12.74
CA ILE A 533 -0.07 4.98 11.71
C ILE A 533 0.32 5.47 10.30
N LEU A 534 0.36 6.78 10.08
CA LEU A 534 0.74 7.36 8.78
C LEU A 534 2.21 7.07 8.40
N VAL A 535 3.13 7.06 9.37
CA VAL A 535 4.53 6.63 9.12
C VAL A 535 4.59 5.15 8.75
N MET A 536 3.79 4.29 9.40
CA MET A 536 3.69 2.88 9.00
C MET A 536 3.10 2.71 7.60
N PHE A 537 2.16 3.57 7.18
CA PHE A 537 1.68 3.59 5.79
C PHE A 537 2.82 3.87 4.84
N TYR A 538 3.60 4.91 5.14
CA TYR A 538 4.77 5.26 4.35
C TYR A 538 5.75 4.08 4.23
N ILE A 539 6.05 3.40 5.35
CA ILE A 539 6.94 2.24 5.38
C ILE A 539 6.44 1.13 4.46
N PHE A 540 5.17 0.72 4.58
CA PHE A 540 4.64 -0.43 3.85
C PHE A 540 4.21 -0.14 2.40
N LEU A 541 3.84 1.10 2.08
CA LEU A 541 3.37 1.49 0.74
C LEU A 541 4.47 2.10 -0.15
N PHE A 542 5.25 3.03 0.41
CA PHE A 542 6.05 3.96 -0.40
C PHE A 542 7.56 3.77 -0.27
N SER A 543 8.02 3.39 0.91
CA SER A 543 9.46 3.39 1.22
C SER A 543 10.26 2.38 0.39
N ARG A 544 9.61 1.37 -0.22
CA ARG A 544 10.23 0.25 -0.95
C ARG A 544 11.29 -0.46 -0.09
N LEU A 545 11.08 -0.50 1.22
CA LEU A 545 11.83 -1.33 2.13
C LEU A 545 11.51 -2.80 1.87
N LEU A 546 12.55 -3.64 1.96
CA LEU A 546 12.36 -5.09 2.00
C LEU A 546 11.63 -5.48 3.29
N PHE A 547 10.89 -6.57 3.22
CA PHE A 547 9.98 -7.05 4.26
C PHE A 547 10.59 -7.07 5.65
N LEU A 548 11.78 -7.65 5.81
CA LEU A 548 12.43 -7.75 7.12
C LEU A 548 12.76 -6.37 7.70
N ASN A 549 13.25 -5.44 6.88
CA ASN A 549 13.59 -4.09 7.32
C ASN A 549 12.32 -3.31 7.70
N ALA A 550 11.27 -3.39 6.86
CA ALA A 550 9.98 -2.76 7.13
C ALA A 550 9.35 -3.28 8.43
N MET A 551 9.38 -4.60 8.64
CA MET A 551 8.86 -5.26 9.84
C MET A 551 9.62 -4.83 11.10
N LEU A 552 10.95 -4.75 11.05
CA LEU A 552 11.76 -4.32 12.20
C LEU A 552 11.48 -2.87 12.59
N VAL A 553 11.35 -1.96 11.61
CA VAL A 553 10.99 -0.55 11.88
C VAL A 553 9.56 -0.45 12.42
N ALA A 554 8.62 -1.22 11.87
CA ALA A 554 7.25 -1.27 12.37
C ALA A 554 7.17 -1.79 13.82
N LEU A 555 7.93 -2.83 14.17
CA LEU A 555 8.02 -3.32 15.54
C LEU A 555 8.65 -2.30 16.48
N PHE A 556 9.66 -1.54 16.01
CA PHE A 556 10.21 -0.41 16.76
C PHE A 556 9.14 0.64 17.05
N ILE A 557 8.27 0.98 16.09
CA ILE A 557 7.17 1.94 16.30
C ILE A 557 6.21 1.46 17.39
N VAL A 558 5.75 0.20 17.30
CA VAL A 558 4.82 -0.38 18.28
C VAL A 558 5.46 -0.43 19.67
N ALA A 559 6.71 -0.92 19.77
CA ALA A 559 7.41 -1.02 21.03
C ALA A 559 7.73 0.36 21.63
N GLY A 560 8.18 1.31 20.80
CA GLY A 560 8.51 2.67 21.21
C GLY A 560 7.29 3.41 21.74
N TYR A 561 6.15 3.35 21.04
CA TYR A 561 4.89 3.88 21.56
C TYR A 561 4.51 3.24 22.90
N GLY A 562 4.58 1.90 22.97
CA GLY A 562 4.22 1.16 24.18
C GLY A 562 5.04 1.54 25.41
N ILE A 563 6.36 1.69 25.24
CA ILE A 563 7.29 2.10 26.30
C ILE A 563 6.98 3.52 26.77
N ILE A 564 6.82 4.47 25.85
CA ILE A 564 6.53 5.87 26.18
C ILE A 564 5.17 6.02 26.88
N ALA A 565 4.14 5.33 26.38
CA ALA A 565 2.80 5.39 26.97
C ALA A 565 2.81 4.88 28.43
N VAL A 566 3.52 3.79 28.71
CA VAL A 566 3.57 3.22 30.07
C VAL A 566 4.46 4.05 31.00
N ILE A 567 5.64 4.47 30.55
CA ILE A 567 6.66 5.09 31.42
C ILE A 567 6.40 6.59 31.62
N TYR A 568 6.10 7.32 30.55
CA TYR A 568 6.00 8.78 30.58
C TYR A 568 4.55 9.27 30.68
N GLN A 569 3.63 8.62 29.97
CA GLN A 569 2.22 9.01 29.98
C GLN A 569 1.41 8.38 31.13
N ASN A 570 2.02 7.49 31.93
CA ASN A 570 1.37 6.76 33.02
C ASN A 570 0.02 6.15 32.58
N SER A 571 -0.08 5.60 31.37
CA SER A 571 -1.37 5.22 30.80
C SER A 571 -2.10 4.10 31.57
N LEU A 572 -1.42 3.41 32.48
CA LEU A 572 -2.01 2.36 33.34
C LEU A 572 -2.56 2.90 34.68
N SER A 573 -2.60 4.22 34.86
CA SER A 573 -3.03 4.85 36.11
C SER A 573 -4.55 4.82 36.32
N SER A 574 -5.34 4.94 35.24
CA SER A 574 -6.80 4.99 35.28
C SER A 574 -7.42 4.09 34.22
N PHE A 575 -8.70 3.73 34.40
CA PHE A 575 -9.43 2.89 33.44
C PHE A 575 -9.48 3.53 32.04
N GLN A 576 -9.78 4.84 31.97
CA GLN A 576 -9.86 5.59 30.71
C GLN A 576 -8.51 5.68 29.99
N ASN A 577 -7.42 5.97 30.73
CA ASN A 577 -6.07 6.00 30.17
C ASN A 577 -5.64 4.62 29.68
N THR A 578 -6.05 3.56 30.39
CA THR A 578 -5.78 2.18 30.01
C THR A 578 -6.54 1.81 28.74
N GLY A 579 -7.81 2.25 28.61
CA GLY A 579 -8.60 2.10 27.40
C GLY A 579 -7.94 2.77 26.19
N LEU A 580 -7.45 4.01 26.34
CA LEU A 580 -6.71 4.72 25.29
C LEU A 580 -5.44 3.98 24.87
N PHE A 581 -4.66 3.51 25.84
CA PHE A 581 -3.45 2.73 25.58
C PHE A 581 -3.74 1.42 24.82
N ILE A 582 -4.76 0.66 25.26
CA ILE A 582 -5.16 -0.59 24.61
C ILE A 582 -5.62 -0.30 23.17
N ASN A 583 -6.48 0.71 22.97
CA ASN A 583 -6.97 1.10 21.65
C ASN A 583 -5.82 1.42 20.68
N ASN A 584 -4.94 2.32 21.08
CA ASN A 584 -3.87 2.80 20.22
C ASN A 584 -2.85 1.69 19.92
N THR A 585 -2.52 0.86 20.92
CA THR A 585 -1.61 -0.28 20.76
C THR A 585 -2.20 -1.33 19.82
N ILE A 586 -3.49 -1.64 19.94
CA ILE A 586 -4.18 -2.58 19.05
C ILE A 586 -4.19 -2.05 17.63
N PHE A 587 -4.48 -0.76 17.41
CA PHE A 587 -4.47 -0.18 16.06
C PHE A 587 -3.08 -0.24 15.41
N LEU A 588 -2.03 0.12 16.16
CA LEU A 588 -0.65 0.00 15.66
C LEU A 588 -0.25 -1.46 15.40
N ALA A 589 -0.67 -2.40 16.26
CA ALA A 589 -0.38 -3.82 16.09
C ALA A 589 -1.09 -4.42 14.87
N ILE A 590 -2.37 -4.10 14.66
CA ILE A 590 -3.13 -4.51 13.47
C ILE A 590 -2.44 -3.99 12.22
N LEU A 591 -2.07 -2.71 12.20
CA LEU A 591 -1.37 -2.12 11.07
C LEU A 591 -0.02 -2.79 10.81
N CYS A 592 0.71 -3.14 11.87
CA CYS A 592 1.97 -3.88 11.76
C CYS A 592 1.75 -5.23 11.06
N VAL A 593 0.76 -6.01 11.49
CA VAL A 593 0.47 -7.33 10.92
C VAL A 593 -0.01 -7.22 9.47
N VAL A 594 -1.02 -6.39 9.23
CA VAL A 594 -1.65 -6.20 7.92
C VAL A 594 -0.66 -5.61 6.91
N GLY A 595 0.15 -4.64 7.33
CA GLY A 595 1.20 -4.05 6.50
C GLY A 595 2.36 -5.01 6.22
N SER A 596 2.76 -5.82 7.21
CA SER A 596 3.81 -6.82 7.05
C SER A 596 3.43 -7.91 6.05
N ILE A 597 2.21 -8.44 6.13
CA ILE A 597 1.69 -9.43 5.17
C ILE A 597 1.79 -8.88 3.75
N ALA A 598 1.37 -7.64 3.57
CA ALA A 598 1.33 -7.06 2.25
C ALA A 598 2.71 -6.71 1.69
N CYS A 599 3.61 -6.21 2.53
CA CYS A 599 5.00 -5.98 2.16
C CYS A 599 5.69 -7.29 1.75
N TYR A 600 5.40 -8.39 2.46
CA TYR A 600 5.85 -9.73 2.09
C TYR A 600 5.32 -10.14 0.71
N LEU A 601 4.02 -9.98 0.46
CA LEU A 601 3.41 -10.32 -0.83
C LEU A 601 3.99 -9.47 -1.98
N PHE A 602 4.22 -8.16 -1.75
CA PHE A 602 4.84 -7.30 -2.75
C PHE A 602 6.28 -7.69 -3.06
N GLU A 603 7.07 -8.03 -2.04
CA GLU A 603 8.43 -8.52 -2.23
C GLU A 603 8.42 -9.86 -2.99
N GLN A 604 7.54 -10.80 -2.60
CA GLN A 604 7.39 -12.09 -3.26
C GLN A 604 7.02 -11.93 -4.73
N ASN A 605 6.02 -11.10 -5.04
CA ASN A 605 5.60 -10.83 -6.41
C ASN A 605 6.73 -10.18 -7.23
N SER A 606 7.49 -9.26 -6.65
CA SER A 606 8.64 -8.64 -7.30
C SER A 606 9.73 -9.67 -7.63
N ARG A 607 9.97 -10.63 -6.73
CA ARG A 607 10.93 -11.72 -6.93
C ARG A 607 10.47 -12.69 -8.02
N LEU A 608 9.20 -13.08 -8.01
CA LEU A 608 8.62 -13.95 -9.04
C LEU A 608 8.66 -13.30 -10.42
N ASP A 609 8.33 -12.02 -10.51
CA ASP A 609 8.41 -11.26 -11.76
C ASP A 609 9.84 -11.20 -12.31
N PHE A 610 10.81 -10.87 -11.45
CA PHE A 610 12.22 -10.89 -11.82
C PHE A 610 12.68 -12.28 -12.29
N LEU A 611 12.33 -13.35 -11.55
CA LEU A 611 12.69 -14.72 -11.93
C LEU A 611 12.06 -15.14 -13.26
N THR A 612 10.83 -14.72 -13.53
CA THR A 612 10.14 -14.99 -14.80
C THR A 612 10.87 -14.30 -15.95
N ARG A 613 11.15 -12.99 -15.82
CA ARG A 613 11.92 -12.23 -16.83
C ARG A 613 13.33 -12.80 -17.04
N TYR A 614 14.02 -13.13 -15.95
CA TYR A 614 15.35 -13.74 -15.99
C TYR A 614 15.34 -15.10 -16.71
N THR A 615 14.35 -15.95 -16.43
CA THR A 615 14.24 -17.28 -17.04
C THR A 615 13.94 -17.18 -18.54
N ILE A 616 13.06 -16.27 -18.96
CA ILE A 616 12.77 -16.02 -20.38
C ILE A 616 14.05 -15.58 -21.11
N ALA A 617 14.77 -14.60 -20.56
CA ALA A 617 16.00 -14.10 -21.18
C ALA A 617 17.09 -15.19 -21.27
N TYR A 618 17.27 -15.98 -20.20
CA TYR A 618 18.22 -17.07 -20.16
C TYR A 618 17.87 -18.17 -21.19
N LYS A 619 16.59 -18.53 -21.30
CA LYS A 619 16.12 -19.55 -22.25
C LYS A 619 16.19 -19.07 -23.70
N ALA A 620 15.89 -17.80 -23.97
CA ALA A 620 16.10 -17.20 -25.28
C ALA A 620 17.57 -17.26 -25.68
N GLN A 621 18.51 -17.04 -24.75
CA GLN A 621 19.94 -17.15 -25.01
C GLN A 621 20.38 -18.59 -25.32
N GLU A 622 19.83 -19.60 -24.66
CA GLU A 622 20.10 -21.01 -24.98
C GLU A 622 19.57 -21.37 -26.39
N LEU A 623 18.38 -20.91 -26.76
CA LEU A 623 17.81 -21.11 -28.09
C LEU A 623 18.63 -20.41 -29.19
N LEU A 624 19.09 -19.19 -28.94
CA LEU A 624 20.01 -18.45 -29.81
C LEU A 624 21.29 -19.24 -30.07
N ALA A 625 21.93 -19.71 -29.00
CA ALA A 625 23.18 -20.48 -29.11
C ALA A 625 22.98 -21.82 -29.81
N TYR A 626 21.83 -22.47 -29.63
CA TYR A 626 21.47 -23.66 -30.39
C TYR A 626 21.31 -23.33 -31.88
N TYR A 627 20.51 -22.32 -32.22
CA TYR A 627 20.28 -21.91 -33.61
C TYR A 627 21.59 -21.58 -34.34
N GLU A 628 22.48 -20.79 -33.72
CA GLU A 628 23.79 -20.44 -34.27
C GLU A 628 24.71 -21.65 -34.54
N HIS A 629 24.45 -22.80 -33.89
CA HIS A 629 25.28 -24.00 -34.03
C HIS A 629 24.66 -25.08 -34.91
N THR A 630 23.34 -25.30 -34.87
CA THR A 630 22.69 -26.37 -35.63
C THR A 630 22.06 -25.88 -36.92
N ASN A 631 21.89 -24.56 -37.14
CA ASN A 631 21.10 -24.01 -38.25
C ASN A 631 19.81 -24.82 -38.51
N PRO A 632 19.03 -25.13 -37.47
CA PRO A 632 17.87 -26.01 -37.60
C PRO A 632 16.85 -25.39 -38.54
N THR A 633 16.13 -26.22 -39.30
CA THR A 633 15.07 -25.70 -40.14
C THR A 633 13.96 -25.06 -39.28
N PRO A 634 13.27 -24.01 -39.78
CA PRO A 634 12.16 -23.36 -39.10
C PRO A 634 11.14 -24.33 -38.49
N LYS A 635 10.88 -25.44 -39.18
CA LYS A 635 9.94 -26.49 -38.78
C LYS A 635 10.46 -27.35 -37.63
N GLU A 636 11.75 -27.72 -37.63
CA GLU A 636 12.39 -28.43 -36.51
C GLU A 636 12.47 -27.58 -35.24
N LEU A 637 12.72 -26.28 -35.40
CA LEU A 637 12.71 -25.34 -34.27
C LEU A 637 11.30 -25.20 -33.67
N LEU A 638 10.28 -25.13 -34.52
CA LEU A 638 8.87 -25.05 -34.14
C LEU A 638 8.39 -26.32 -33.42
N ASP A 639 8.70 -27.49 -33.97
CA ASP A 639 8.34 -28.80 -33.40
C ASP A 639 9.05 -29.05 -32.06
N MET A 640 10.29 -28.57 -31.93
CA MET A 640 11.04 -28.60 -30.68
C MET A 640 10.45 -27.66 -29.62
N ILE A 641 10.11 -26.41 -29.99
CA ILE A 641 9.46 -25.44 -29.10
C ILE A 641 8.09 -25.96 -28.64
N ASN A 642 7.28 -26.49 -29.55
CA ASN A 642 5.99 -27.10 -29.22
C ASN A 642 6.16 -28.38 -28.38
N GLY A 643 7.18 -29.19 -28.66
CA GLY A 643 7.55 -30.35 -27.85
C GLY A 643 7.92 -30.00 -26.41
N ILE A 644 8.70 -28.93 -26.22
CA ILE A 644 9.08 -28.40 -24.90
C ILE A 644 7.86 -27.80 -24.18
N ARG A 645 6.98 -27.11 -24.92
CA ARG A 645 5.74 -26.52 -24.38
C ARG A 645 4.79 -27.57 -23.82
N HIS A 646 4.74 -28.77 -24.41
CA HIS A 646 3.79 -29.82 -24.04
C HIS A 646 4.38 -30.97 -23.19
N SER A 647 5.71 -31.12 -23.12
CA SER A 647 6.35 -32.20 -22.35
C SER A 647 7.62 -31.74 -21.62
N PRO A 648 7.61 -31.71 -20.26
CA PRO A 648 8.81 -31.44 -19.46
C PRO A 648 9.96 -32.43 -19.71
N ARG A 649 9.64 -33.65 -20.19
CA ARG A 649 10.62 -34.69 -20.54
C ARG A 649 11.44 -34.33 -21.79
N LYS A 650 10.81 -33.76 -22.81
CA LYS A 650 11.50 -33.28 -24.03
C LYS A 650 12.47 -32.14 -23.76
N LEU A 651 12.12 -31.27 -22.79
CA LEU A 651 13.05 -30.26 -22.28
C LEU A 651 14.27 -30.90 -21.60
N GLN A 652 14.06 -31.99 -20.87
CA GLN A 652 15.12 -32.72 -20.19
C GLN A 652 16.06 -33.42 -21.19
N GLU A 653 15.51 -34.05 -22.23
CA GLU A 653 16.25 -34.68 -23.34
C GLU A 653 17.12 -33.66 -24.10
N PHE A 654 16.55 -32.51 -24.48
CA PHE A 654 17.27 -31.41 -25.12
C PHE A 654 18.41 -30.86 -24.23
N LEU A 655 18.17 -30.73 -22.93
CA LEU A 655 19.19 -30.28 -21.99
C LEU A 655 20.31 -31.31 -21.82
N THR A 656 20.00 -32.61 -21.84
CA THR A 656 21.03 -33.67 -21.83
C THR A 656 21.84 -33.69 -23.12
N GLU A 657 21.25 -33.41 -24.28
CA GLU A 657 21.99 -33.26 -25.54
C GLU A 657 22.92 -32.04 -25.52
N ILE A 658 22.47 -30.89 -25.01
CA ILE A 658 23.31 -29.69 -24.85
C ILE A 658 24.46 -29.92 -23.86
N LEU A 659 24.19 -30.60 -22.74
CA LEU A 659 25.22 -30.91 -21.74
C LEU A 659 26.22 -31.96 -22.24
N ALA A 660 25.77 -32.97 -22.99
CA ALA A 660 26.64 -33.92 -23.70
C ALA A 660 27.50 -33.20 -24.74
N PHE A 661 26.94 -32.21 -25.44
CA PHE A 661 27.66 -31.37 -26.38
C PHE A 661 28.74 -30.51 -25.68
N GLN A 662 28.41 -29.82 -24.58
CA GLN A 662 29.37 -29.01 -23.83
C GLN A 662 30.50 -29.83 -23.20
N SER A 663 30.21 -31.05 -22.72
CA SER A 663 31.21 -31.96 -22.16
C SER A 663 32.15 -32.52 -23.24
N SER A 664 31.65 -32.81 -24.45
CA SER A 664 32.50 -33.23 -25.59
C SER A 664 33.50 -32.13 -26.04
N LYS A 665 33.17 -30.85 -25.80
CA LYS A 665 34.04 -29.70 -26.08
C LYS A 665 35.14 -29.51 -25.01
N SER A 666 34.89 -29.94 -23.75
CA SER A 666 35.86 -29.84 -22.65
C SER A 666 36.93 -30.95 -22.67
N GLY A 667 36.70 -32.05 -23.37
CA GLY A 667 37.64 -33.17 -23.52
C GLY A 667 38.60 -33.05 -24.71
N LYS A 668 38.61 -31.91 -25.41
CA LYS A 668 39.46 -31.65 -26.60
C LYS A 668 40.51 -30.54 -26.41
N ASN A 669 40.76 -30.10 -25.17
CA ASN A 669 41.86 -29.19 -24.86
C ASN A 669 42.94 -29.90 -24.04
#